data_AF-A0AAD5M9K0-F1
#
_entry.id   AF-A0AAD5M9K0-F1
#
_cell.length_a   1.000
_cell.length_b   1.000
_cell.length_c   1.000
_cell.angle_alpha   90.00
_cell.angle_beta   90.00
_cell.angle_gamma   90.00
#
_symmetry.space_group_name_H-M   'P 1'
#
loop_
_entity.id
_entity.type
_entity.pdbx_description
1 polymer ?
#
loop_
_entity_poly.entity_id
_entity_poly.type
_entity_poly.pdbx_seq_one_letter_code
_entity_poly.pdbx_strand_id
1 'polypeptide(L)'
;MVWITESFDDASQLGASGLRALPLLVLEGCLLAVILWRIGHHVYWRSHPRRVFFHLVLLVSCVLRTIFWVSLGHGATLLAPGIALLWWANSLLLLCTASIIIQWWCAVSVGRVAVRELQRVKRFSLQHPLVVLHAVHLVTSVAGGITLMVRHPRTAASMDHEAHRARLFLRLFHLLNAIIVTIDAVVAFLVSRRLRRRLLSAAMADDMKRKSVIQMTLLITAITASLALQMIVSMPPVIVGLERAFGSLRLSLFCVLAFFVPGLFLSLSFLYIMRRVEQREPVRLVALPTASSLVEFEECAAPSPCMWCEHHRRFHVGQNKWDVAVINNNAASFFSPRTVESSFRSMQSTTVAAGGTFPADLETPIAWSSAADDSPAILGAPPSVGGAMQLSQSGRHARLAMAERNEEWAYMDTLRPPVYVCLRRRQESDGSVDKQEWAHVPWSDPFIDIEGLERKPKEYPSTRVKMMYDDEFLFIGAELMEKKIWGTILQKNATMYHENDFEVFLSPDGSRHNYYELEMNCLNTIWELVLNKPYKDGYSIQNPYNLEHVTTAVYIDGVTNSPLVECTKWCVEVVFRLSELIQFDQKRRRSVQAGDVWRMNFSRVQYELQSVKDDATNGLRYEKIPDQREDNIVWAATGVVDIHRPEKWGYVFFSSSDDEKAGIQELNSAMDNFLCEQIAMERVLDTIYYDQRTHFEKHNFYAGTMEELYGERLDRFPLKSLLGQFNLRAPQVQPSRAGVVVNDRKRSYLPKLDLDDGEEDSADAENSGEDVLNLKALLNPREGSRPCTEYVATVESERQKWSIRHDAKLWQQHA
;
A
#
# COMPACT_ATOMS: atom_id res chain seq x y z
N MET A 1 18.34 -8.30 53.77
CA MET A 1 17.57 -8.70 54.97
C MET A 1 17.77 -7.69 56.09
N VAL A 2 18.99 -7.42 56.58
CA VAL A 2 19.19 -6.43 57.66
C VAL A 2 18.68 -5.03 57.27
N TRP A 3 19.02 -4.50 56.09
CA TRP A 3 18.41 -3.25 55.57
C TRP A 3 16.89 -3.30 55.39
N ILE A 4 16.32 -4.50 55.16
CA ILE A 4 14.86 -4.67 55.10
C ILE A 4 14.28 -4.63 56.53
N THR A 5 14.97 -5.20 57.53
CA THR A 5 14.60 -5.16 58.97
C THR A 5 14.83 -3.82 59.65
N GLU A 6 15.79 -3.02 59.21
CA GLU A 6 15.92 -1.62 59.63
C GLU A 6 14.87 -0.74 58.92
N SER A 7 14.57 -1.01 57.64
CA SER A 7 13.43 -0.41 56.95
C SER A 7 12.06 -0.90 57.45
N PHE A 8 11.99 -2.03 58.18
CA PHE A 8 10.75 -2.55 58.76
C PHE A 8 10.31 -1.70 59.97
N ASP A 9 11.26 -1.13 60.74
CA ASP A 9 10.93 -0.17 61.81
C ASP A 9 10.38 1.15 61.22
N ASP A 10 10.99 1.67 60.14
CA ASP A 10 10.46 2.81 59.38
C ASP A 10 9.09 2.49 58.73
N ALA A 11 8.86 1.23 58.33
CA ALA A 11 7.58 0.76 57.80
C ALA A 11 6.49 0.62 58.88
N SER A 12 6.84 0.50 60.16
CA SER A 12 5.86 0.57 61.25
C SER A 12 5.23 1.96 61.37
N GLN A 13 5.97 3.02 61.05
CA GLN A 13 5.45 4.40 60.97
C GLN A 13 4.62 4.67 59.70
N LEU A 14 4.67 3.79 58.71
CA LEU A 14 3.87 3.89 57.48
C LEU A 14 2.40 3.46 57.62
N GLY A 15 2.01 2.92 58.79
CA GLY A 15 0.61 2.54 59.10
C GLY A 15 -0.42 3.68 58.98
N ALA A 16 0.02 4.93 58.86
CA ALA A 16 -0.81 6.10 58.63
C ALA A 16 -0.50 6.81 57.30
N SER A 17 -0.60 6.14 56.13
CA SER A 17 -0.84 6.83 54.83
C SER A 17 -1.12 5.92 53.61
N GLY A 18 -2.29 5.28 53.55
CA GLY A 18 -2.79 4.70 52.27
C GLY A 18 -2.84 5.73 51.12
N LEU A 19 -3.04 7.00 51.44
CA LEU A 19 -2.98 8.15 50.53
C LEU A 19 -1.63 8.34 49.80
N ARG A 20 -0.49 7.89 50.36
CA ARG A 20 0.82 8.12 49.73
C ARG A 20 1.12 7.17 48.57
N ALA A 21 0.52 5.98 48.55
CA ALA A 21 0.61 5.04 47.43
C ALA A 21 -0.47 5.26 46.36
N LEU A 22 -1.51 6.05 46.66
CA LEU A 22 -2.65 6.28 45.78
C LEU A 22 -2.27 6.75 44.36
N PRO A 23 -1.31 7.69 44.14
CA PRO A 23 -0.92 8.09 42.78
C PRO A 23 -0.28 6.95 41.98
N LEU A 24 0.49 6.07 42.65
CA LEU A 24 1.11 4.90 42.02
C LEU A 24 0.03 3.88 41.62
N LEU A 25 -0.93 3.63 42.51
CA LEU A 25 -2.06 2.73 42.26
C LEU A 25 -2.96 3.22 41.12
N VAL A 26 -3.24 4.53 41.03
CA VAL A 26 -3.99 5.12 39.92
C VAL A 26 -3.24 4.92 38.59
N LEU A 27 -1.93 5.18 38.54
CA LEU A 27 -1.13 4.99 37.33
C LEU A 27 -1.06 3.51 36.88
N GLU A 28 -0.87 2.58 37.81
CA GLU A 28 -0.92 1.13 37.49
C GLU A 28 -2.33 0.69 37.08
N GLY A 29 -3.39 1.25 37.67
CA GLY A 29 -4.78 0.98 37.30
C GLY A 29 -5.12 1.44 35.87
N CYS A 30 -4.72 2.67 35.50
CA CYS A 30 -4.83 3.16 34.13
C CYS A 30 -4.05 2.28 33.14
N LEU A 31 -2.83 1.88 33.50
CA LEU A 31 -2.03 0.98 32.68
C LEU A 31 -2.68 -0.40 32.51
N LEU A 32 -3.24 -0.96 33.60
CA LEU A 32 -3.98 -2.23 33.59
C LEU A 32 -5.19 -2.17 32.65
N ALA A 33 -5.99 -1.10 32.71
CA ALA A 33 -7.12 -0.87 31.82
C ALA A 33 -6.70 -0.80 30.35
N VAL A 34 -5.61 -0.08 30.03
CA VAL A 34 -5.06 -0.01 28.66
C VAL A 34 -4.56 -1.38 28.18
N ILE A 35 -3.91 -2.17 29.04
CA ILE A 35 -3.46 -3.53 28.69
C ILE A 35 -4.66 -4.45 28.43
N LEU A 36 -5.67 -4.44 29.30
CA LEU A 36 -6.90 -5.23 29.14
C LEU A 36 -7.64 -4.87 27.83
N TRP A 37 -7.81 -3.56 27.56
CA TRP A 37 -8.37 -3.09 26.30
C TRP A 37 -7.55 -3.55 25.08
N ARG A 38 -6.21 -3.50 25.16
CA ARG A 38 -5.34 -4.01 24.08
C ARG A 38 -5.44 -5.52 23.88
N ILE A 39 -5.59 -6.31 24.96
CA ILE A 39 -5.83 -7.75 24.86
C ILE A 39 -7.19 -8.00 24.19
N GLY A 40 -8.26 -7.33 24.64
CA GLY A 40 -9.59 -7.41 24.05
C GLY A 40 -9.58 -7.05 22.55
N HIS A 41 -8.93 -5.94 22.19
CA HIS A 41 -8.71 -5.53 20.81
C HIS A 41 -7.97 -6.60 19.99
N HIS A 42 -6.87 -7.16 20.52
CA HIS A 42 -6.13 -8.21 19.80
C HIS A 42 -6.91 -9.52 19.63
N VAL A 43 -7.72 -9.91 20.63
CA VAL A 43 -8.61 -11.08 20.55
C VAL A 43 -9.74 -10.85 19.55
N TYR A 44 -10.41 -9.70 19.63
CA TYR A 44 -11.48 -9.28 18.72
C TYR A 44 -11.02 -9.29 17.26
N TRP A 45 -9.89 -8.66 16.96
CA TRP A 45 -9.31 -8.60 15.61
C TRP A 45 -8.51 -9.86 15.20
N ARG A 46 -8.56 -10.96 15.98
CA ARG A 46 -7.84 -12.21 15.71
C ARG A 46 -6.35 -12.00 15.35
N SER A 47 -5.67 -11.18 16.16
CA SER A 47 -4.25 -10.88 16.01
C SER A 47 -3.37 -12.10 16.25
N HIS A 48 -2.14 -12.09 15.73
CA HIS A 48 -1.19 -13.20 15.87
C HIS A 48 -1.00 -13.61 17.34
N PRO A 49 -1.05 -14.92 17.71
CA PRO A 49 -1.12 -15.38 19.09
C PRO A 49 0.07 -14.92 19.96
N ARG A 50 1.27 -14.81 19.39
CA ARG A 50 2.46 -14.24 20.05
C ARG A 50 2.22 -12.84 20.62
N ARG A 51 1.37 -12.02 19.99
CA ARG A 51 1.03 -10.66 20.47
C ARG A 51 0.12 -10.72 21.69
N VAL A 52 -0.91 -11.58 21.66
CA VAL A 52 -1.80 -11.81 22.81
C VAL A 52 -0.99 -12.34 23.99
N PHE A 53 -0.11 -13.32 23.76
CA PHE A 53 0.80 -13.87 24.77
C PHE A 53 1.63 -12.79 25.49
N PHE A 54 2.34 -11.91 24.77
CA PHE A 54 3.13 -10.88 25.45
C PHE A 54 2.30 -9.81 26.15
N HIS A 55 1.10 -9.47 25.65
CA HIS A 55 0.22 -8.57 26.40
C HIS A 55 -0.32 -9.24 27.68
N LEU A 56 -0.54 -10.56 27.69
CA LEU A 56 -0.83 -11.32 28.91
C LEU A 56 0.36 -11.33 29.88
N VAL A 57 1.60 -11.48 29.39
CA VAL A 57 2.82 -11.36 30.21
C VAL A 57 2.93 -9.95 30.84
N LEU A 58 2.62 -8.91 30.06
CA LEU A 58 2.60 -7.52 30.54
C LEU A 58 1.48 -7.28 31.56
N LEU A 59 0.29 -7.88 31.35
CA LEU A 59 -0.83 -7.84 32.29
C LEU A 59 -0.43 -8.46 33.64
N VAL A 60 0.18 -9.65 33.64
CA VAL A 60 0.66 -10.31 34.85
C VAL A 60 1.70 -9.45 35.56
N SER A 61 2.68 -8.88 34.83
CA SER A 61 3.65 -7.94 35.41
C SER A 61 2.98 -6.71 36.07
N CYS A 62 1.96 -6.14 35.43
CA CYS A 62 1.20 -5.02 35.97
C CYS A 62 0.45 -5.39 37.26
N VAL A 63 -0.27 -6.51 37.26
CA VAL A 63 -1.00 -7.03 38.44
C VAL A 63 -0.05 -7.27 39.61
N LEU A 64 1.09 -7.92 39.36
CA LEU A 64 2.10 -8.20 40.39
C LEU A 64 2.66 -6.90 41.02
N ARG A 65 2.90 -5.84 40.23
CA ARG A 65 3.29 -4.52 40.75
C ARG A 65 2.17 -3.87 41.56
N THR A 66 0.93 -3.92 41.09
CA THR A 66 -0.24 -3.39 41.83
C THR A 66 -0.36 -4.07 43.20
N ILE A 67 -0.24 -5.40 43.27
CA ILE A 67 -0.27 -6.14 44.55
C ILE A 67 0.88 -5.70 45.47
N PHE A 68 2.09 -5.47 44.94
CA PHE A 68 3.19 -4.92 45.73
C PHE A 68 2.84 -3.55 46.34
N TRP A 69 2.32 -2.59 45.55
CA TRP A 69 1.97 -1.26 46.06
C TRP A 69 0.86 -1.30 47.11
N VAL A 70 -0.12 -2.20 46.98
CA VAL A 70 -1.12 -2.45 48.02
C VAL A 70 -0.47 -3.06 49.27
N SER A 71 0.41 -4.06 49.11
CA SER A 71 1.09 -4.72 50.23
C SER A 71 1.97 -3.77 51.07
N LEU A 72 2.56 -2.74 50.44
CA LEU A 72 3.37 -1.73 51.11
C LEU A 72 2.58 -0.93 52.16
N GLY A 73 1.26 -0.82 52.01
CA GLY A 73 0.37 -0.12 52.95
C GLY A 73 -0.22 -0.99 54.06
N HIS A 74 0.01 -2.32 54.07
CA HIS A 74 -0.65 -3.27 54.97
C HIS A 74 0.30 -3.92 56.00
N GLY A 75 1.44 -3.28 56.26
CA GLY A 75 2.34 -3.66 57.35
C GLY A 75 3.32 -4.80 57.04
N ALA A 76 4.09 -5.19 58.07
CA ALA A 76 5.30 -5.99 57.90
C ALA A 76 5.09 -7.41 57.33
N THR A 77 3.94 -8.02 57.61
CA THR A 77 3.65 -9.41 57.22
C THR A 77 3.53 -9.64 55.71
N LEU A 78 3.21 -8.58 54.94
CA LEU A 78 3.01 -8.67 53.49
C LEU A 78 4.18 -8.11 52.67
N LEU A 79 5.18 -7.49 53.31
CA LEU A 79 6.31 -6.87 52.60
C LEU A 79 7.19 -7.89 51.86
N ALA A 80 7.50 -9.05 52.47
CA ALA A 80 8.36 -10.05 51.83
C ALA A 80 7.69 -10.75 50.64
N PRO A 81 6.40 -11.17 50.72
CA PRO A 81 5.62 -11.55 49.54
C PRO A 81 5.59 -10.43 48.49
N GLY A 82 5.33 -9.18 48.88
CA GLY A 82 5.32 -8.04 47.96
C GLY A 82 6.63 -7.87 47.18
N ILE A 83 7.78 -7.93 47.86
CA ILE A 83 9.11 -7.83 47.22
C ILE A 83 9.34 -8.99 46.24
N ALA A 84 8.91 -10.21 46.57
CA ALA A 84 8.99 -11.36 45.66
C ALA A 84 8.16 -11.13 44.38
N LEU A 85 6.91 -10.66 44.51
CA LEU A 85 6.04 -10.33 43.37
C LEU A 85 6.64 -9.21 42.50
N LEU A 86 7.28 -8.21 43.10
CA LEU A 86 7.95 -7.11 42.40
C LEU A 86 9.13 -7.61 41.54
N TRP A 87 9.94 -8.54 42.04
CA TRP A 87 11.04 -9.15 41.26
C TRP A 87 10.53 -9.99 40.09
N TRP A 88 9.44 -10.73 40.28
CA TRP A 88 8.81 -11.51 39.22
C TRP A 88 8.24 -10.58 38.15
N ALA A 89 7.56 -9.51 38.54
CA ALA A 89 7.06 -8.49 37.63
C ALA A 89 8.17 -7.86 36.79
N ASN A 90 9.31 -7.51 37.41
CA ASN A 90 10.47 -6.98 36.72
C ASN A 90 11.05 -7.99 35.72
N SER A 91 11.14 -9.27 36.09
CA SER A 91 11.66 -10.34 35.22
C SER A 91 10.78 -10.58 33.99
N LEU A 92 9.45 -10.50 34.14
CA LEU A 92 8.50 -10.58 33.02
C LEU A 92 8.62 -9.36 32.09
N LEU A 93 8.88 -8.17 32.63
CA LEU A 93 9.04 -6.94 31.86
C LEU A 93 10.37 -6.92 31.08
N LEU A 94 11.45 -7.41 31.69
CA LEU A 94 12.74 -7.64 31.04
C LEU A 94 12.59 -8.65 29.88
N LEU A 95 11.84 -9.74 30.07
CA LEU A 95 11.54 -10.71 29.00
C LEU A 95 10.78 -10.06 27.81
N CYS A 96 9.80 -9.19 28.09
CA CYS A 96 9.14 -8.39 27.05
C CYS A 96 10.11 -7.43 26.33
N THR A 97 11.05 -6.84 27.07
CA THR A 97 12.10 -5.94 26.54
C THR A 97 13.07 -6.69 25.63
N ALA A 98 13.49 -7.90 26.01
CA ALA A 98 14.30 -8.78 25.15
C ALA A 98 13.59 -9.09 23.83
N SER A 99 12.28 -9.32 23.83
CA SER A 99 11.53 -9.55 22.58
C SER A 99 11.48 -8.32 21.68
N ILE A 100 11.40 -7.10 22.23
CA ILE A 100 11.53 -5.85 21.47
C ILE A 100 12.91 -5.77 20.81
N ILE A 101 13.98 -5.98 21.60
CA ILE A 101 15.37 -5.90 21.14
C ILE A 101 15.62 -6.90 20.01
N ILE A 102 15.13 -8.14 20.14
CA ILE A 102 15.23 -9.18 19.10
C ILE A 102 14.45 -8.79 17.84
N GLN A 103 13.24 -8.24 17.97
CA GLN A 103 12.44 -7.79 16.83
C GLN A 103 13.15 -6.67 16.05
N TRP A 104 13.73 -5.69 16.75
CA TRP A 104 14.52 -4.62 16.13
C TRP A 104 15.84 -5.13 15.53
N TRP A 105 16.51 -6.09 16.17
CA TRP A 105 17.68 -6.76 15.60
C TRP A 105 17.36 -7.50 14.30
N CYS A 106 16.19 -8.16 14.22
CA CYS A 106 15.70 -8.78 12.99
C CYS A 106 15.47 -7.74 11.88
N ALA A 107 14.81 -6.61 12.18
CA ALA A 107 14.64 -5.51 11.22
C ALA A 107 15.97 -4.93 10.73
N VAL A 108 17.00 -4.87 11.59
CA VAL A 108 18.35 -4.43 11.22
C VAL A 108 19.13 -5.49 10.42
N SER A 109 18.78 -6.77 10.48
CA SER A 109 19.50 -7.84 9.75
C SER A 109 18.92 -8.11 8.36
N VAL A 110 17.60 -8.11 8.15
CA VAL A 110 16.94 -8.48 6.87
C VAL A 110 17.55 -7.76 5.65
N GLY A 111 17.82 -6.45 5.73
CA GLY A 111 18.41 -5.67 4.62
C GLY A 111 19.92 -5.84 4.35
N ARG A 112 20.56 -6.95 4.74
CA ARG A 112 21.99 -7.24 4.43
C ARG A 112 22.30 -8.74 4.24
N VAL A 113 21.28 -9.59 4.23
CA VAL A 113 21.44 -11.00 4.58
C VAL A 113 20.84 -11.88 3.48
N ALA A 114 21.69 -12.58 2.74
CA ALA A 114 21.28 -13.52 1.71
C ALA A 114 20.32 -14.58 2.27
N VAL A 115 19.32 -15.01 1.49
CA VAL A 115 18.14 -15.70 2.05
C VAL A 115 18.41 -17.06 2.70
N ARG A 116 19.55 -17.70 2.41
CA ARG A 116 20.07 -18.87 3.17
C ARG A 116 20.29 -18.58 4.66
N GLU A 117 20.74 -17.38 5.02
CA GLU A 117 20.89 -16.94 6.41
C GLU A 117 19.52 -16.57 7.02
N LEU A 118 18.60 -16.02 6.23
CA LEU A 118 17.25 -15.62 6.68
C LEU A 118 16.38 -16.85 7.03
N GLN A 119 16.55 -17.97 6.31
CA GLN A 119 16.01 -19.27 6.71
C GLN A 119 16.67 -19.82 7.98
N ARG A 120 17.97 -19.55 8.21
CA ARG A 120 18.66 -19.91 9.46
C ARG A 120 18.07 -19.12 10.64
N VAL A 121 17.83 -17.82 10.49
CA VAL A 121 17.19 -16.96 11.51
C VAL A 121 15.80 -17.46 11.91
N LYS A 122 14.98 -17.98 10.97
CA LYS A 122 13.67 -18.59 11.30
C LYS A 122 13.79 -19.82 12.22
N ARG A 123 14.91 -20.56 12.21
CA ARG A 123 15.16 -21.69 13.14
C ARG A 123 15.71 -21.24 14.50
N PHE A 124 16.21 -20.02 14.63
CA PHE A 124 16.90 -19.52 15.84
C PHE A 124 15.99 -19.04 16.98
N SER A 125 14.65 -19.05 16.81
CA SER A 125 13.71 -18.44 17.77
C SER A 125 13.72 -19.02 19.20
N LEU A 126 14.28 -20.22 19.40
CA LEU A 126 14.43 -20.88 20.71
C LEU A 126 15.87 -20.94 21.23
N GLN A 127 16.86 -20.50 20.44
CA GLN A 127 18.29 -20.59 20.77
C GLN A 127 19.01 -19.23 20.81
N HIS A 128 18.28 -18.11 20.71
CA HIS A 128 18.89 -16.79 20.81
C HIS A 128 19.47 -16.56 22.24
N PRO A 129 20.76 -16.22 22.41
CA PRO A 129 21.40 -16.12 23.72
C PRO A 129 20.67 -15.21 24.71
N LEU A 130 20.08 -14.12 24.22
CA LEU A 130 19.28 -13.21 25.04
C LEU A 130 18.03 -13.88 25.64
N VAL A 131 17.35 -14.77 24.90
CA VAL A 131 16.16 -15.47 25.40
C VAL A 131 16.55 -16.46 26.50
N VAL A 132 17.66 -17.18 26.32
CA VAL A 132 18.20 -18.11 27.33
C VAL A 132 18.60 -17.35 28.60
N LEU A 133 19.29 -16.22 28.46
CA LEU A 133 19.72 -15.36 29.57
C LEU A 133 18.53 -14.82 30.38
N HIS A 134 17.49 -14.33 29.70
CA HIS A 134 16.26 -13.86 30.35
C HIS A 134 15.43 -14.99 30.98
N ALA A 135 15.45 -16.20 30.40
CA ALA A 135 14.83 -17.38 31.02
C ALA A 135 15.55 -17.79 32.32
N VAL A 136 16.89 -17.83 32.32
CA VAL A 136 17.70 -18.07 33.52
C VAL A 136 17.42 -17.03 34.60
N HIS A 137 17.27 -15.76 34.22
CA HIS A 137 16.87 -14.69 35.14
C HIS A 137 15.49 -14.91 35.75
N LEU A 138 14.49 -15.22 34.93
CA LEU A 138 13.13 -15.49 35.41
C LEU A 138 13.11 -16.67 36.39
N VAL A 139 13.79 -17.79 36.07
CA VAL A 139 13.91 -18.93 36.99
C VAL A 139 14.61 -18.54 38.30
N THR A 140 15.69 -17.77 38.21
CA THR A 140 16.46 -17.31 39.40
C THR A 140 15.63 -16.35 40.26
N SER A 141 14.83 -15.47 39.63
CA SER A 141 13.90 -14.55 40.30
C SER A 141 12.75 -15.30 40.99
N VAL A 142 12.18 -16.32 40.33
CA VAL A 142 11.14 -17.19 40.90
C VAL A 142 11.68 -17.95 42.11
N ALA A 143 12.81 -18.65 41.96
CA ALA A 143 13.47 -19.35 43.06
C ALA A 143 13.85 -18.41 44.21
N GLY A 144 14.29 -17.19 43.90
CA GLY A 144 14.63 -16.16 44.87
C GLY A 144 13.45 -15.62 45.65
N GLY A 145 12.34 -15.32 44.96
CA GLY A 145 11.09 -14.91 45.59
C GLY A 145 10.51 -16.00 46.49
N ILE A 146 10.48 -17.24 46.02
CA ILE A 146 10.06 -18.40 46.83
C ILE A 146 10.96 -18.55 48.07
N THR A 147 12.29 -18.45 47.91
CA THR A 147 13.23 -18.54 49.04
C THR A 147 13.01 -17.39 50.03
N LEU A 148 12.76 -16.16 49.56
CA LEU A 148 12.46 -15.00 50.39
C LEU A 148 11.18 -15.18 51.20
N MET A 149 10.13 -15.78 50.62
CA MET A 149 8.86 -16.05 51.30
C MET A 149 8.95 -17.22 52.28
N VAL A 150 9.62 -18.31 51.91
CA VAL A 150 9.73 -19.54 52.73
C VAL A 150 10.70 -19.37 53.90
N ARG A 151 11.85 -18.72 53.68
CA ARG A 151 12.89 -18.50 54.70
C ARG A 151 12.84 -17.10 55.33
N HIS A 152 11.68 -16.44 55.32
CA HIS A 152 11.54 -15.20 56.07
C HIS A 152 11.63 -15.50 57.58
N PRO A 153 12.62 -14.95 58.31
CA PRO A 153 12.69 -15.14 59.76
C PRO A 153 11.41 -14.62 60.39
N ARG A 154 10.73 -15.45 61.18
CA ARG A 154 9.66 -15.00 62.07
C ARG A 154 10.21 -14.54 63.43
N THR A 155 11.47 -14.87 63.74
CA THR A 155 12.18 -14.51 64.98
C THR A 155 13.70 -14.39 64.74
N ALA A 156 14.37 -13.55 65.52
CA ALA A 156 15.77 -13.18 65.35
C ALA A 156 16.78 -14.32 65.61
N ALA A 157 16.40 -15.39 66.31
CA ALA A 157 17.31 -16.48 66.68
C ALA A 157 17.72 -17.41 65.52
N SER A 158 17.10 -17.28 64.35
CA SER A 158 17.40 -18.10 63.15
C SER A 158 18.49 -17.52 62.25
N MET A 159 19.05 -16.36 62.59
CA MET A 159 19.66 -15.47 61.60
C MET A 159 21.02 -15.91 61.05
N ASP A 160 22.01 -16.35 61.85
CA ASP A 160 23.40 -16.29 61.39
C ASP A 160 23.78 -17.21 60.22
N HIS A 161 23.43 -18.50 60.28
CA HIS A 161 23.87 -19.46 59.27
C HIS A 161 23.03 -19.41 57.98
N GLU A 162 21.72 -19.15 58.09
CA GLU A 162 20.86 -18.93 56.92
C GLU A 162 21.07 -17.56 56.29
N ALA A 163 21.34 -16.49 57.06
CA ALA A 163 21.58 -15.16 56.49
C ALA A 163 22.86 -15.08 55.65
N HIS A 164 23.87 -15.94 55.86
CA HIS A 164 25.01 -15.98 54.94
C HIS A 164 24.60 -16.49 53.56
N ARG A 165 23.87 -17.61 53.49
CA ARG A 165 23.36 -18.17 52.22
C ARG A 165 22.34 -17.24 51.55
N ALA A 166 21.46 -16.61 52.32
CA ALA A 166 20.52 -15.61 51.81
C ALA A 166 21.23 -14.36 51.28
N ARG A 167 22.25 -13.83 51.99
CA ARG A 167 23.05 -12.68 51.50
C ARG A 167 23.83 -13.03 50.23
N LEU A 168 24.40 -14.23 50.12
CA LEU A 168 25.07 -14.71 48.91
C LEU A 168 24.09 -14.82 47.74
N PHE A 169 22.93 -15.44 47.95
CA PHE A 169 21.89 -15.56 46.93
C PHE A 169 21.38 -14.19 46.45
N LEU A 170 21.10 -13.25 47.36
CA LEU A 170 20.67 -11.89 47.02
C LEU A 170 21.73 -11.15 46.18
N ARG A 171 23.01 -11.27 46.52
CA ARG A 171 24.12 -10.70 45.73
C ARG A 171 24.19 -11.32 44.33
N LEU A 172 24.03 -12.64 44.20
CA LEU A 172 23.98 -13.32 42.91
C LEU A 172 22.78 -12.89 42.05
N PHE A 173 21.60 -12.71 42.67
CA PHE A 173 20.41 -12.20 41.97
C PHE A 173 20.62 -10.75 41.48
N HIS A 174 21.13 -9.85 42.33
CA HIS A 174 21.41 -8.48 41.92
C HIS A 174 22.53 -8.40 40.86
N LEU A 175 23.56 -9.25 40.96
CA LEU A 175 24.61 -9.35 39.94
C LEU A 175 24.04 -9.82 38.59
N LEU A 176 23.19 -10.85 38.58
CA LEU A 176 22.55 -11.36 37.37
C LEU A 176 21.62 -10.30 36.75
N ASN A 177 20.78 -9.65 37.55
CA ASN A 177 19.92 -8.56 37.09
C ASN A 177 20.75 -7.38 36.52
N ALA A 178 21.83 -6.99 37.20
CA ALA A 178 22.73 -5.94 36.73
C ALA A 178 23.40 -6.29 35.40
N ILE A 179 23.93 -7.52 35.25
CA ILE A 179 24.50 -8.03 33.99
C ILE A 179 23.47 -7.96 32.85
N ILE A 180 22.23 -8.40 33.11
CA ILE A 180 21.18 -8.47 32.09
C ILE A 180 20.73 -7.09 31.66
N VAL A 181 20.45 -6.19 32.60
CA VAL A 181 20.09 -4.81 32.30
C VAL A 181 21.23 -4.10 31.54
N THR A 182 22.50 -4.36 31.88
CA THR A 182 23.65 -3.84 31.12
C THR A 182 23.70 -4.39 29.69
N ILE A 183 23.50 -5.71 29.50
CA ILE A 183 23.48 -6.33 28.16
C ILE A 183 22.31 -5.77 27.33
N ASP A 184 21.10 -5.72 27.90
CA ASP A 184 19.92 -5.16 27.23
C ASP A 184 20.14 -3.69 26.87
N ALA A 185 20.69 -2.86 27.77
CA ALA A 185 20.97 -1.46 27.50
C ALA A 185 21.98 -1.29 26.34
N VAL A 186 23.07 -2.06 26.34
CA VAL A 186 24.08 -2.02 25.27
C VAL A 186 23.51 -2.50 23.94
N VAL A 187 22.80 -3.63 23.92
CA VAL A 187 22.22 -4.17 22.68
C VAL A 187 21.10 -3.25 22.17
N ALA A 188 20.21 -2.76 23.04
CA ALA A 188 19.20 -1.78 22.70
C ALA A 188 19.84 -0.53 22.09
N PHE A 189 20.87 0.05 22.70
CA PHE A 189 21.58 1.23 22.16
C PHE A 189 22.22 0.96 20.79
N LEU A 190 22.92 -0.16 20.61
CA LEU A 190 23.56 -0.54 19.35
C LEU A 190 22.55 -0.78 18.23
N VAL A 191 21.48 -1.53 18.50
CA VAL A 191 20.38 -1.78 17.56
C VAL A 191 19.69 -0.47 17.20
N SER A 192 19.38 0.36 18.20
CA SER A 192 18.76 1.67 18.04
C SER A 192 19.59 2.61 17.16
N ARG A 193 20.91 2.68 17.37
CA ARG A 193 21.81 3.50 16.54
C ARG A 193 21.86 3.00 15.09
N ARG A 194 21.84 1.68 14.87
CA ARG A 194 21.78 1.07 13.52
C ARG A 194 20.42 1.31 12.85
N LEU A 195 19.32 1.13 13.59
CA LEU A 195 17.96 1.31 13.09
C LEU A 195 17.67 2.78 12.78
N ARG A 196 18.12 3.73 13.61
CA ARG A 196 18.07 5.17 13.33
C ARG A 196 18.85 5.54 12.08
N ARG A 197 20.09 5.03 11.92
CA ARG A 197 20.86 5.21 10.68
C ARG A 197 20.11 4.69 9.45
N ARG A 198 19.43 3.55 9.57
CA ARG A 198 18.60 2.98 8.50
C ARG A 198 17.35 3.79 8.18
N LEU A 199 16.61 4.29 9.18
CA LEU A 199 15.47 5.19 8.90
C LEU A 199 15.93 6.51 8.27
N LEU A 200 17.11 7.01 8.65
CA LEU A 200 17.70 8.20 8.02
C LEU A 200 18.17 7.94 6.58
N SER A 201 18.66 6.72 6.28
CA SER A 201 19.03 6.29 4.93
C SER A 201 17.89 5.65 4.12
N ALA A 202 16.67 5.55 4.67
CA ALA A 202 15.53 5.01 3.96
C ALA A 202 14.91 6.11 3.08
N ALA A 203 14.55 5.72 1.85
CA ALA A 203 13.69 6.50 0.98
C ALA A 203 12.25 6.41 1.51
N MET A 204 11.85 7.40 2.31
CA MET A 204 10.50 7.56 2.84
C MET A 204 10.18 9.06 2.84
N ALA A 205 8.95 9.43 2.53
CA ALA A 205 8.49 10.83 2.49
C ALA A 205 8.91 11.61 3.75
N ASP A 206 9.34 12.85 3.58
CA ASP A 206 10.19 13.54 4.57
C ASP A 206 9.47 13.79 5.91
N ASP A 207 8.14 13.94 5.89
CA ASP A 207 7.32 14.04 7.09
C ASP A 207 7.01 12.68 7.74
N MET A 208 6.78 11.62 6.97
CA MET A 208 6.70 10.25 7.51
C MET A 208 8.04 9.82 8.12
N LYS A 209 9.14 10.18 7.47
CA LYS A 209 10.51 9.99 7.95
C LYS A 209 10.74 10.79 9.22
N ARG A 210 10.37 12.07 9.27
CA ARG A 210 10.45 12.92 10.47
C ARG A 210 9.60 12.37 11.62
N LYS A 211 8.31 12.08 11.40
CA LYS A 211 7.40 11.50 12.40
C LYS A 211 7.89 10.13 12.89
N SER A 212 8.25 9.21 11.99
CA SER A 212 8.74 7.87 12.37
C SER A 212 10.12 7.93 13.04
N VAL A 213 11.03 8.81 12.61
CA VAL A 213 12.33 9.00 13.27
C VAL A 213 12.17 9.66 14.64
N ILE A 214 11.30 10.67 14.80
CA ILE A 214 11.01 11.28 16.11
C ILE A 214 10.37 10.25 17.04
N GLN A 215 9.28 9.61 16.62
CA GLN A 215 8.58 8.59 17.41
C GLN A 215 9.50 7.44 17.81
N MET A 216 10.28 6.90 16.86
CA MET A 216 11.23 5.84 17.17
C MET A 216 12.38 6.33 18.04
N THR A 217 12.89 7.56 17.86
CA THR A 217 13.97 8.12 18.70
C THR A 217 13.50 8.39 20.12
N LEU A 218 12.28 8.89 20.33
CA LEU A 218 11.67 9.07 21.66
C LEU A 218 11.51 7.73 22.36
N LEU A 219 10.96 6.74 21.66
CA LEU A 219 10.77 5.37 22.14
C LEU A 219 12.09 4.65 22.49
N ILE A 220 13.09 4.78 21.62
CA ILE A 220 14.47 4.32 21.84
C ILE A 220 15.05 4.99 23.09
N THR A 221 14.89 6.30 23.22
CA THR A 221 15.40 7.08 24.36
C THR A 221 14.72 6.65 25.65
N ALA A 222 13.40 6.45 25.63
CA ALA A 222 12.63 5.99 26.79
C ALA A 222 13.08 4.58 27.26
N ILE A 223 13.22 3.62 26.35
CA ILE A 223 13.71 2.27 26.69
C ILE A 223 15.16 2.33 27.19
N THR A 224 16.05 3.03 26.50
CA THR A 224 17.47 3.13 26.86
C THR A 224 17.66 3.83 28.21
N ALA A 225 16.92 4.92 28.47
CA ALA A 225 16.96 5.64 29.74
C ALA A 225 16.38 4.79 30.89
N SER A 226 15.31 4.02 30.65
CA SER A 226 14.72 3.12 31.64
C SER A 226 15.70 2.02 32.06
N LEU A 227 16.37 1.38 31.09
CA LEU A 227 17.40 0.37 31.35
C LEU A 227 18.64 0.99 32.01
N ALA A 228 19.07 2.19 31.58
CA ALA A 228 20.18 2.89 32.22
C ALA A 228 19.87 3.25 33.69
N LEU A 229 18.64 3.70 33.99
CA LEU A 229 18.20 3.96 35.36
C LEU A 229 18.21 2.68 36.20
N GLN A 230 17.69 1.56 35.67
CA GLN A 230 17.77 0.25 36.35
C GLN A 230 19.22 -0.18 36.59
N MET A 231 20.12 0.05 35.65
CA MET A 231 21.55 -0.26 35.79
C MET A 231 22.19 0.58 36.91
N ILE A 232 21.97 1.91 36.89
CA ILE A 232 22.49 2.85 37.90
C ILE A 232 22.01 2.46 39.31
N VAL A 233 20.76 2.04 39.46
CA VAL A 233 20.20 1.64 40.75
C VAL A 233 20.58 0.20 41.15
N SER A 234 20.88 -0.69 40.19
CA SER A 234 21.25 -2.09 40.46
C SER A 234 22.74 -2.30 40.77
N MET A 235 23.64 -1.43 40.31
CA MET A 235 25.09 -1.61 40.48
C MET A 235 25.60 -1.38 41.92
N PRO A 236 25.18 -0.33 42.67
CA PRO A 236 25.72 -0.08 44.01
C PRO A 236 25.52 -1.25 45.01
N PRO A 237 24.37 -1.95 45.07
CA PRO A 237 24.19 -3.14 45.90
C PRO A 237 25.16 -4.30 45.61
N VAL A 238 25.66 -4.40 44.37
CA VAL A 238 26.63 -5.42 43.95
C VAL A 238 28.03 -5.06 44.47
N ILE A 239 28.41 -3.79 44.42
CA ILE A 239 29.76 -3.32 44.74
C ILE A 239 29.97 -3.19 46.26
N VAL A 240 29.09 -2.50 46.97
CA VAL A 240 29.26 -2.19 48.42
C VAL A 240 28.30 -2.95 49.34
N GLY A 241 27.36 -3.70 48.77
CA GLY A 241 26.28 -4.37 49.52
C GLY A 241 25.09 -3.44 49.78
N LEU A 242 23.87 -4.00 49.75
CA LEU A 242 22.60 -3.26 49.84
C LEU A 242 22.53 -2.25 51.00
N GLU A 243 22.97 -2.66 52.19
CA GLU A 243 22.99 -1.86 53.43
C GLU A 243 23.84 -0.58 53.29
N ARG A 244 25.01 -0.67 52.64
CA ARG A 244 25.91 0.48 52.42
C ARG A 244 25.56 1.28 51.17
N ALA A 245 24.97 0.62 50.17
CA ALA A 245 24.57 1.22 48.90
C ALA A 245 23.45 2.25 49.06
N PHE A 246 22.47 1.93 49.92
CA PHE A 246 21.22 2.70 50.06
C PHE A 246 20.82 2.97 51.52
N GLY A 247 21.79 3.00 52.44
CA GLY A 247 21.54 3.28 53.87
C GLY A 247 20.92 4.65 54.16
N SER A 248 20.94 5.60 53.21
CA SER A 248 20.27 6.90 53.29
C SER A 248 18.96 7.00 52.48
N LEU A 249 18.58 5.93 51.77
CA LEU A 249 17.45 5.92 50.83
C LEU A 249 16.32 5.05 51.38
N ARG A 250 15.13 5.64 51.56
CA ARG A 250 13.93 4.90 51.98
C ARG A 250 13.59 3.80 50.98
N LEU A 251 13.23 2.61 51.49
CA LEU A 251 12.85 1.45 50.69
C LEU A 251 11.78 1.76 49.63
N SER A 252 10.79 2.59 49.97
CA SER A 252 9.74 3.02 49.03
C SER A 252 10.30 3.84 47.85
N LEU A 253 11.22 4.77 48.11
CA LEU A 253 11.87 5.57 47.07
C LEU A 253 12.82 4.72 46.20
N PHE A 254 13.55 3.78 46.82
CA PHE A 254 14.32 2.78 46.08
C PHE A 254 13.43 1.95 45.13
N CYS A 255 12.31 1.43 45.62
CA CYS A 255 11.38 0.65 44.78
C CYS A 255 10.74 1.48 43.66
N VAL A 256 10.47 2.78 43.88
CA VAL A 256 9.98 3.68 42.83
C VAL A 256 11.03 3.88 41.73
N LEU A 257 12.29 4.14 42.10
CA LEU A 257 13.38 4.38 41.14
C LEU A 257 13.83 3.11 40.41
N ALA A 258 13.88 1.97 41.11
CA ALA A 258 14.33 0.68 40.55
C ALA A 258 13.26 -0.03 39.69
N PHE A 259 11.98 0.06 40.09
CA PHE A 259 10.93 -0.80 39.53
C PHE A 259 9.68 -0.04 39.04
N PHE A 260 9.23 1.02 39.72
CA PHE A 260 8.03 1.77 39.25
C PHE A 260 8.31 2.53 37.96
N VAL A 261 9.29 3.44 37.98
CA VAL A 261 9.57 4.35 36.86
C VAL A 261 10.00 3.56 35.61
N PRO A 262 10.98 2.64 35.68
CA PRO A 262 11.28 1.76 34.55
C PRO A 262 10.11 0.86 34.16
N GLY A 263 9.34 0.38 35.16
CA GLY A 263 8.12 -0.42 34.99
C GLY A 263 7.12 0.22 34.05
N LEU A 264 6.76 1.46 34.35
CA LEU A 264 5.81 2.27 33.59
C LEU A 264 6.34 2.58 32.18
N PHE A 265 7.57 3.09 32.05
CA PHE A 265 8.12 3.49 30.76
C PHE A 265 8.34 2.30 29.80
N LEU A 266 8.82 1.15 30.27
CA LEU A 266 8.95 -0.04 29.43
C LEU A 266 7.58 -0.61 29.03
N SER A 267 6.59 -0.58 29.93
CA SER A 267 5.22 -1.02 29.63
C SER A 267 4.55 -0.15 28.56
N LEU A 268 4.64 1.18 28.69
CA LEU A 268 4.13 2.13 27.70
C LEU A 268 4.87 1.98 26.36
N SER A 269 6.19 1.79 26.39
CA SER A 269 6.99 1.55 25.18
C SER A 269 6.58 0.25 24.48
N PHE A 270 6.33 -0.82 25.23
CA PHE A 270 5.84 -2.09 24.69
C PHE A 270 4.47 -1.95 24.02
N LEU A 271 3.51 -1.30 24.71
CA LEU A 271 2.17 -1.02 24.17
C LEU A 271 2.22 -0.15 22.91
N TYR A 272 3.16 0.80 22.85
CA TYR A 272 3.38 1.64 21.66
C TYR A 272 3.96 0.84 20.48
N ILE A 273 4.97 0.01 20.70
CA ILE A 273 5.59 -0.83 19.65
C ILE A 273 4.58 -1.81 19.06
N MET A 274 3.87 -2.51 19.94
CA MET A 274 2.95 -3.58 19.54
C MET A 274 1.62 -3.08 18.98
N ARG A 275 1.37 -1.76 19.03
CA ARG A 275 0.28 -1.08 18.31
C ARG A 275 0.33 -1.31 16.80
N ARG A 276 1.52 -1.39 16.19
CA ARG A 276 1.64 -1.58 14.73
C ARG A 276 1.05 -2.92 14.32
N VAL A 277 -0.11 -2.90 13.66
CA VAL A 277 -0.68 -4.06 12.97
C VAL A 277 0.39 -4.61 12.02
N GLU A 278 0.64 -5.91 12.06
CA GLU A 278 1.46 -6.57 11.03
C GLU A 278 0.75 -6.37 9.70
N GLN A 279 1.36 -5.61 8.77
CA GLN A 279 1.09 -5.83 7.37
C GLN A 279 1.41 -7.29 7.09
N ARG A 280 0.39 -8.06 6.68
CA ARG A 280 0.56 -9.46 6.30
C ARG A 280 1.24 -9.51 4.94
N GLU A 281 2.54 -9.24 4.91
CA GLU A 281 3.37 -9.55 3.75
C GLU A 281 3.27 -11.06 3.47
N PRO A 282 2.94 -11.50 2.24
CA PRO A 282 3.16 -12.89 1.85
C PRO A 282 4.65 -13.22 1.92
N VAL A 283 4.97 -14.48 2.17
CA VAL A 283 6.37 -14.91 2.38
C VAL A 283 7.16 -14.74 1.08
N ARG A 284 8.05 -13.73 1.01
CA ARG A 284 9.02 -13.58 -0.07
C ARG A 284 9.86 -14.86 -0.23
N LEU A 285 9.56 -15.64 -1.26
CA LEU A 285 10.46 -16.63 -1.82
C LEU A 285 11.52 -15.88 -2.61
N VAL A 286 12.73 -15.79 -2.06
CA VAL A 286 13.88 -15.31 -2.86
C VAL A 286 14.56 -16.52 -3.45
N ALA A 287 14.37 -16.70 -4.76
CA ALA A 287 15.24 -17.53 -5.56
C ALA A 287 16.66 -16.94 -5.49
N LEU A 288 17.66 -17.79 -5.25
CA LEU A 288 19.05 -17.43 -5.44
C LEU A 288 19.40 -17.67 -6.91
N PRO A 289 20.14 -16.77 -7.58
CA PRO A 289 20.71 -17.08 -8.88
C PRO A 289 21.63 -18.30 -8.74
N THR A 290 21.46 -19.29 -9.62
CA THR A 290 22.45 -20.33 -9.81
C THR A 290 23.70 -19.75 -10.49
N ALA A 291 24.87 -20.35 -10.24
CA ALA A 291 26.15 -19.86 -10.76
C ALA A 291 26.33 -19.96 -12.29
N SER A 292 25.25 -20.28 -13.02
CA SER A 292 25.16 -20.31 -14.48
C SER A 292 24.85 -18.95 -15.11
N SER A 293 24.63 -17.89 -14.32
CA SER A 293 24.35 -16.53 -14.84
C SER A 293 25.61 -15.64 -14.98
N LEU A 294 26.80 -16.23 -15.06
CA LEU A 294 27.99 -15.54 -15.53
C LEU A 294 27.98 -15.61 -17.06
N VAL A 295 27.57 -14.51 -17.69
CA VAL A 295 27.65 -14.36 -19.14
C VAL A 295 29.12 -14.31 -19.53
N GLU A 296 29.62 -15.36 -20.17
CA GLU A 296 30.83 -15.27 -21.00
C GLU A 296 30.48 -14.42 -22.23
N PHE A 297 31.23 -13.35 -22.45
CA PHE A 297 31.06 -12.49 -23.61
C PHE A 297 31.85 -13.09 -24.79
N GLU A 298 31.15 -13.49 -25.86
CA GLU A 298 31.82 -13.72 -27.15
C GLU A 298 32.31 -12.39 -27.74
N GLU A 299 33.53 -12.37 -28.25
CA GLU A 299 34.10 -11.18 -28.89
C GLU A 299 33.45 -10.91 -30.26
N CYS A 300 33.05 -9.66 -30.50
CA CYS A 300 32.38 -9.26 -31.74
C CYS A 300 33.32 -9.40 -32.96
N ALA A 301 33.03 -10.37 -33.83
CA ALA A 301 33.83 -10.74 -35.00
C ALA A 301 33.67 -9.80 -36.22
N ALA A 302 33.36 -8.52 -36.02
CA ALA A 302 33.12 -7.56 -37.10
C ALA A 302 34.45 -7.05 -37.72
N PRO A 303 34.65 -7.14 -39.06
CA PRO A 303 35.91 -6.77 -39.73
C PRO A 303 36.10 -5.25 -39.95
N SER A 304 35.25 -4.40 -39.37
CA SER A 304 35.27 -2.94 -39.49
C SER A 304 35.08 -2.29 -38.10
N PRO A 305 35.57 -1.06 -37.84
CA PRO A 305 35.51 -0.45 -36.51
C PRO A 305 34.07 -0.25 -36.03
N CYS A 306 33.61 -1.17 -35.19
CA CYS A 306 32.30 -1.13 -34.56
C CYS A 306 32.23 0.06 -33.58
N MET A 307 31.41 1.05 -33.90
CA MET A 307 31.22 2.25 -33.08
C MET A 307 30.71 1.90 -31.66
N TRP A 308 29.95 0.82 -31.54
CA TRP A 308 29.49 0.23 -30.28
C TRP A 308 30.68 -0.28 -29.42
N CYS A 309 31.60 -1.05 -30.00
CA CYS A 309 32.79 -1.53 -29.30
C CYS A 309 33.72 -0.39 -28.88
N GLU A 310 33.87 0.65 -29.71
CA GLU A 310 34.67 1.84 -29.38
C GLU A 310 34.03 2.64 -28.22
N HIS A 311 32.70 2.76 -28.19
CA HIS A 311 31.97 3.43 -27.10
C HIS A 311 32.02 2.63 -25.79
N HIS A 312 31.74 1.32 -25.81
CA HIS A 312 31.83 0.44 -24.63
C HIS A 312 33.26 0.41 -24.05
N ARG A 313 34.28 0.34 -24.91
CA ARG A 313 35.68 0.36 -24.49
C ARG A 313 36.07 1.69 -23.82
N ARG A 314 35.48 2.82 -24.23
CA ARG A 314 35.68 4.11 -23.54
C ARG A 314 34.92 4.18 -22.20
N PHE A 315 33.72 3.62 -22.11
CA PHE A 315 32.91 3.66 -20.88
C PHE A 315 33.51 2.82 -19.73
N HIS A 316 34.10 1.66 -20.02
CA HIS A 316 34.62 0.76 -18.99
C HIS A 316 36.07 1.02 -18.54
N VAL A 317 36.90 1.71 -19.35
CA VAL A 317 38.29 2.04 -18.97
C VAL A 317 38.36 3.04 -17.79
N GLY A 318 37.26 3.74 -17.48
CA GLY A 318 37.20 4.74 -16.40
C GLY A 318 36.97 4.21 -14.97
N GLN A 319 36.55 2.96 -14.76
CA GLN A 319 36.07 2.50 -13.42
C GLN A 319 36.93 1.47 -12.68
N ASN A 320 38.13 1.13 -13.19
CA ASN A 320 39.08 0.27 -12.47
C ASN A 320 40.14 1.06 -11.70
N LYS A 321 39.71 1.81 -10.66
CA LYS A 321 40.55 2.10 -9.49
C LYS A 321 39.76 1.97 -8.19
N TRP A 322 40.01 0.85 -7.52
CA TRP A 322 39.77 0.72 -6.09
C TRP A 322 40.77 1.62 -5.34
N ASP A 323 40.30 2.71 -4.75
CA ASP A 323 41.06 3.43 -3.72
C ASP A 323 40.21 3.55 -2.44
N VAL A 324 40.65 2.84 -1.40
CA VAL A 324 40.05 2.86 -0.07
C VAL A 324 40.56 4.09 0.67
N ALA A 325 39.78 5.18 0.67
CA ALA A 325 40.06 6.37 1.47
C ALA A 325 38.97 6.56 2.55
N VAL A 326 39.32 6.22 3.79
CA VAL A 326 38.55 6.62 4.99
C VAL A 326 38.89 8.07 5.31
N ILE A 327 37.88 8.95 5.47
CA ILE A 327 37.98 10.18 6.29
C ILE A 327 36.61 10.60 6.87
N ASN A 328 36.68 11.33 7.98
CA ASN A 328 35.69 11.49 9.04
C ASN A 328 34.43 12.34 8.76
N ASN A 329 33.47 12.22 9.68
CA ASN A 329 32.38 13.19 9.90
C ASN A 329 32.93 14.58 10.22
N ASN A 330 32.31 15.64 9.67
CA ASN A 330 31.67 16.75 10.43
C ASN A 330 31.32 17.93 9.51
N ALA A 331 30.04 18.06 9.15
CA ALA A 331 29.38 19.35 8.90
C ALA A 331 27.86 19.13 9.01
N ALA A 332 27.16 20.02 9.71
CA ALA A 332 25.72 19.98 9.86
C ALA A 332 25.12 21.34 9.45
N SER A 333 24.44 21.34 8.30
CA SER A 333 23.52 22.39 7.85
C SER A 333 22.57 21.72 6.86
N PHE A 334 21.37 21.33 7.30
CA PHE A 334 20.16 22.15 7.10
C PHE A 334 19.96 22.54 5.64
N PHE A 335 19.17 21.76 4.89
CA PHE A 335 17.91 22.22 4.30
C PHE A 335 17.00 21.03 3.96
N SER A 336 15.70 21.30 4.04
CA SER A 336 14.48 20.49 3.82
C SER A 336 13.41 21.59 3.63
N PRO A 337 12.32 21.45 2.83
CA PRO A 337 11.51 20.23 2.82
C PRO A 337 10.72 19.88 1.52
N ARG A 338 10.00 18.76 1.64
CA ARG A 338 8.62 18.48 1.17
C ARG A 338 8.43 17.42 0.09
N THR A 339 7.44 16.58 0.38
CA THR A 339 6.78 15.62 -0.50
C THR A 339 5.30 15.67 -0.10
N VAL A 340 4.40 15.95 -1.04
CA VAL A 340 2.94 15.98 -0.81
C VAL A 340 2.30 14.72 -1.34
N GLU A 341 1.33 14.22 -0.59
CA GLU A 341 0.64 12.95 -0.78
C GLU A 341 -0.66 13.20 -1.58
N SER A 342 -0.81 12.55 -2.74
CA SER A 342 -1.73 12.97 -3.81
C SER A 342 -3.15 12.36 -3.76
N SER A 343 -3.64 11.88 -2.62
CA SER A 343 -4.93 11.15 -2.62
C SER A 343 -5.75 11.18 -1.31
N PHE A 344 -5.99 12.34 -0.70
CA PHE A 344 -7.10 12.48 0.28
C PHE A 344 -7.54 13.95 0.51
N ARG A 345 -8.41 14.48 -0.36
CA ARG A 345 -9.36 15.62 -0.16
C ARG A 345 -9.93 16.08 -1.51
N SER A 346 -10.99 15.41 -1.97
CA SER A 346 -11.94 15.99 -2.93
C SER A 346 -13.33 15.89 -2.32
N MET A 347 -13.69 16.91 -1.53
CA MET A 347 -15.06 17.20 -1.07
C MET A 347 -15.02 18.53 -0.30
N GLN A 348 -15.07 19.63 -1.05
CA GLN A 348 -15.62 20.94 -0.67
C GLN A 348 -15.45 21.89 -1.86
N SER A 349 -16.44 21.90 -2.75
CA SER A 349 -16.54 22.89 -3.82
C SER A 349 -17.07 24.21 -3.26
N THR A 350 -16.24 25.26 -3.25
CA THR A 350 -16.72 26.62 -2.95
C THR A 350 -17.09 27.31 -4.26
N THR A 351 -18.37 27.59 -4.42
CA THR A 351 -18.91 28.32 -5.58
C THR A 351 -18.38 29.76 -5.61
N VAL A 352 -17.67 30.14 -6.67
CA VAL A 352 -17.42 31.55 -7.00
C VAL A 352 -17.70 31.75 -8.49
N ALA A 353 -18.75 32.51 -8.79
CA ALA A 353 -19.05 32.92 -10.15
C ALA A 353 -18.13 34.08 -10.57
N ALA A 354 -17.52 33.97 -11.74
CA ALA A 354 -16.89 35.08 -12.44
C ALA A 354 -17.30 35.03 -13.91
N GLY A 355 -18.16 35.97 -14.33
CA GLY A 355 -18.55 36.10 -15.72
C GLY A 355 -17.49 36.85 -16.53
N GLY A 356 -17.25 36.39 -17.75
CA GLY A 356 -16.39 37.06 -18.73
C GLY A 356 -16.81 36.65 -20.14
N THR A 357 -17.32 37.60 -20.92
CA THR A 357 -17.78 37.40 -22.30
C THR A 357 -16.73 37.84 -23.32
N PHE A 358 -16.92 37.40 -24.57
CA PHE A 358 -16.22 37.77 -25.82
C PHE A 358 -14.91 37.00 -26.14
N PRO A 359 -14.58 36.83 -27.43
CA PRO A 359 -15.48 36.46 -28.53
C PRO A 359 -14.92 35.27 -29.36
N ALA A 360 -15.72 34.76 -30.30
CA ALA A 360 -15.25 33.78 -31.29
C ALA A 360 -14.31 34.41 -32.32
N ASP A 361 -13.34 33.65 -32.84
CA ASP A 361 -13.25 33.35 -34.28
C ASP A 361 -12.05 32.43 -34.64
N LEU A 362 -12.19 31.78 -35.82
CA LEU A 362 -11.23 30.95 -36.59
C LEU A 362 -10.91 29.48 -36.19
N GLU A 363 -11.53 28.60 -36.97
CA GLU A 363 -10.91 27.54 -37.79
C GLU A 363 -10.41 26.23 -37.16
N THR A 364 -11.21 25.17 -37.40
CA THR A 364 -10.85 23.75 -37.33
C THR A 364 -10.82 23.14 -38.75
N PRO A 365 -9.97 22.14 -39.04
CA PRO A 365 -10.11 21.33 -40.24
C PRO A 365 -10.73 19.94 -39.95
N ILE A 366 -11.93 19.76 -40.51
CA ILE A 366 -12.35 18.56 -41.29
C ILE A 366 -12.47 17.23 -40.53
N ALA A 367 -13.72 16.91 -40.15
CA ALA A 367 -14.20 15.55 -40.00
C ALA A 367 -14.55 14.92 -41.37
N TRP A 368 -14.56 13.59 -41.45
CA TRP A 368 -14.78 12.85 -42.69
C TRP A 368 -16.23 12.93 -43.20
N SER A 369 -16.37 13.13 -44.51
CA SER A 369 -17.64 13.17 -45.22
C SER A 369 -18.15 11.78 -45.60
N SER A 370 -19.46 11.57 -45.46
CA SER A 370 -20.24 10.77 -46.42
C SER A 370 -21.25 11.70 -47.10
N ALA A 371 -21.43 11.53 -48.40
CA ALA A 371 -22.13 12.49 -49.26
C ALA A 371 -23.19 11.80 -50.13
N ALA A 372 -23.96 12.64 -50.82
CA ALA A 372 -25.09 12.33 -51.71
C ALA A 372 -26.42 11.94 -51.01
N ASP A 373 -27.58 12.44 -51.45
CA ASP A 373 -27.90 13.73 -52.08
C ASP A 373 -29.42 13.93 -52.11
N ASP A 374 -29.83 15.12 -52.56
CA ASP A 374 -31.16 15.54 -53.05
C ASP A 374 -32.07 16.36 -52.12
N SER A 375 -32.07 17.67 -52.41
CA SER A 375 -33.14 18.62 -52.06
C SER A 375 -34.06 18.85 -53.27
N PRO A 376 -35.28 19.38 -53.07
CA PRO A 376 -35.40 20.82 -53.27
C PRO A 376 -36.29 21.56 -52.24
N ALA A 377 -36.07 22.87 -52.16
CA ALA A 377 -36.67 23.79 -51.19
C ALA A 377 -38.12 24.22 -51.53
N ILE A 378 -38.79 24.87 -50.56
CA ILE A 378 -39.43 26.19 -50.77
C ILE A 378 -39.81 26.88 -49.43
N LEU A 379 -39.25 28.09 -49.26
CA LEU A 379 -39.71 29.31 -48.57
C LEU A 379 -40.72 29.26 -47.39
N GLY A 380 -40.37 29.93 -46.28
CA GLY A 380 -41.35 30.47 -45.32
C GLY A 380 -40.79 30.90 -43.96
N ALA A 381 -40.63 32.21 -43.74
CA ALA A 381 -40.36 32.83 -42.43
C ALA A 381 -41.03 34.21 -42.36
N PRO A 382 -41.26 34.83 -41.17
CA PRO A 382 -41.42 34.31 -39.80
C PRO A 382 -42.87 34.62 -39.29
N PRO A 383 -43.24 34.72 -37.98
CA PRO A 383 -42.69 35.69 -37.02
C PRO A 383 -42.43 35.17 -35.60
N SER A 384 -41.66 35.95 -34.84
CA SER A 384 -41.46 35.81 -33.39
C SER A 384 -42.72 36.13 -32.58
N VAL A 385 -43.12 35.24 -31.66
CA VAL A 385 -43.97 35.57 -30.51
C VAL A 385 -43.41 34.89 -29.27
N GLY A 386 -43.18 35.66 -28.21
CA GLY A 386 -42.73 35.12 -26.93
C GLY A 386 -43.85 34.36 -26.22
N GLY A 387 -43.56 33.14 -25.77
CA GLY A 387 -44.45 32.34 -24.94
C GLY A 387 -43.63 31.41 -24.06
N ALA A 388 -43.84 31.47 -22.74
CA ALA A 388 -43.18 30.59 -21.79
C ALA A 388 -43.71 29.15 -21.96
N MET A 389 -43.02 28.35 -22.76
CA MET A 389 -43.43 26.97 -23.03
C MET A 389 -43.13 26.09 -21.81
N GLN A 390 -44.19 25.57 -21.18
CA GLN A 390 -44.08 24.61 -20.10
C GLN A 390 -43.31 23.37 -20.57
N LEU A 391 -42.15 23.11 -19.96
CA LEU A 391 -41.45 21.84 -20.09
C LEU A 391 -42.39 20.69 -19.69
N SER A 392 -42.72 19.85 -20.67
CA SER A 392 -43.53 18.64 -20.50
C SER A 392 -42.95 17.75 -19.39
N GLN A 393 -43.81 16.99 -18.72
CA GLN A 393 -43.37 16.08 -17.66
C GLN A 393 -42.35 15.05 -18.16
N SER A 394 -42.42 14.61 -19.43
CA SER A 394 -41.43 13.70 -20.04
C SER A 394 -40.00 14.28 -20.05
N GLY A 395 -39.83 15.56 -20.34
CA GLY A 395 -38.51 16.23 -20.29
C GLY A 395 -37.95 16.38 -18.87
N ARG A 396 -38.83 16.45 -17.85
CA ARG A 396 -38.42 16.44 -16.44
C ARG A 396 -38.04 15.05 -15.95
N HIS A 397 -38.76 14.00 -16.35
CA HIS A 397 -38.38 12.62 -16.02
C HIS A 397 -37.06 12.19 -16.65
N ALA A 398 -36.76 12.62 -17.89
CA ALA A 398 -35.46 12.37 -18.50
C ALA A 398 -34.28 13.03 -17.74
N ARG A 399 -34.44 14.28 -17.29
CA ARG A 399 -33.41 14.96 -16.46
C ARG A 399 -33.28 14.35 -15.06
N LEU A 400 -34.39 13.92 -14.44
CA LEU A 400 -34.37 13.23 -13.15
C LEU A 400 -33.71 11.83 -13.25
N ALA A 401 -33.90 11.10 -14.36
CA ALA A 401 -33.22 9.83 -14.61
C ALA A 401 -31.72 9.99 -14.94
N MET A 402 -31.26 11.17 -15.34
CA MET A 402 -29.83 11.49 -15.44
C MET A 402 -29.24 11.94 -14.09
N ALA A 403 -30.04 12.56 -13.21
CA ALA A 403 -29.60 13.10 -11.92
C ALA A 403 -29.30 12.03 -10.84
N GLU A 404 -29.60 10.75 -11.08
CA GLU A 404 -29.28 9.65 -10.16
C GLU A 404 -28.06 8.80 -10.58
N ARG A 405 -27.43 9.05 -11.74
CA ARG A 405 -26.20 8.34 -12.13
C ARG A 405 -24.96 8.98 -11.53
N ASN A 406 -23.96 8.15 -11.24
CA ASN A 406 -22.63 8.63 -10.88
C ASN A 406 -22.03 9.47 -12.03
N GLU A 407 -21.81 10.76 -11.78
CA GLU A 407 -21.27 11.72 -12.75
C GLU A 407 -19.89 11.30 -13.29
N GLU A 408 -19.09 10.59 -12.49
CA GLU A 408 -17.83 10.00 -12.92
C GLU A 408 -18.04 8.94 -14.00
N TRP A 409 -18.97 8.00 -13.79
CA TRP A 409 -19.29 6.98 -14.79
C TRP A 409 -19.93 7.60 -16.05
N ALA A 410 -20.84 8.55 -15.87
CA ALA A 410 -21.48 9.23 -17.00
C ALA A 410 -20.46 9.89 -17.94
N TYR A 411 -19.40 10.49 -17.37
CA TYR A 411 -18.26 10.99 -18.14
C TYR A 411 -17.39 9.86 -18.72
N MET A 412 -17.03 8.84 -17.93
CA MET A 412 -16.22 7.72 -18.40
C MET A 412 -16.86 6.95 -19.58
N ASP A 413 -18.20 6.91 -19.71
CA ASP A 413 -18.89 6.34 -20.89
C ASP A 413 -18.96 7.29 -22.11
N THR A 414 -18.55 8.56 -22.00
CA THR A 414 -18.32 9.39 -23.20
C THR A 414 -17.03 8.97 -23.92
N LEU A 415 -16.00 8.60 -23.14
CA LEU A 415 -14.69 8.22 -23.65
C LEU A 415 -14.77 6.94 -24.50
N ARG A 416 -14.08 6.95 -25.65
CA ARG A 416 -13.98 5.82 -26.58
C ARG A 416 -12.55 5.30 -26.54
N PRO A 417 -12.31 4.04 -26.14
CA PRO A 417 -10.97 3.49 -26.22
C PRO A 417 -10.50 3.40 -27.68
N PRO A 418 -9.24 3.76 -27.97
CA PRO A 418 -8.68 3.67 -29.32
C PRO A 418 -8.58 2.21 -29.79
N VAL A 419 -8.48 2.02 -31.09
CA VAL A 419 -8.28 0.72 -31.74
C VAL A 419 -7.02 0.79 -32.59
N TYR A 420 -6.14 -0.20 -32.49
CA TYR A 420 -4.85 -0.24 -33.17
C TYR A 420 -4.65 -1.58 -33.88
N VAL A 421 -4.03 -1.55 -35.07
CA VAL A 421 -3.62 -2.73 -35.81
C VAL A 421 -2.15 -3.06 -35.54
N CYS A 422 -1.91 -4.14 -34.81
CA CYS A 422 -0.59 -4.72 -34.62
C CYS A 422 -0.24 -5.56 -35.86
N LEU A 423 0.68 -5.03 -36.70
CA LEU A 423 1.11 -5.72 -37.92
C LEU A 423 2.02 -6.91 -37.60
N ARG A 424 1.98 -7.91 -38.47
CA ARG A 424 2.91 -9.03 -38.41
C ARG A 424 4.27 -8.58 -38.94
N ARG A 425 5.35 -8.86 -38.21
CA ARG A 425 6.70 -8.41 -38.51
C ARG A 425 7.26 -9.07 -39.76
N ARG A 426 7.92 -8.28 -40.60
CA ARG A 426 8.78 -8.77 -41.68
C ARG A 426 10.17 -9.16 -41.12
N GLN A 427 10.63 -10.37 -41.44
CA GLN A 427 11.95 -10.90 -41.05
C GLN A 427 13.09 -9.98 -41.55
N GLU A 428 14.08 -9.54 -40.76
CA GLU A 428 14.47 -9.78 -39.34
C GLU A 428 14.91 -8.43 -38.70
N SER A 429 15.32 -8.36 -37.42
CA SER A 429 15.81 -7.09 -36.81
C SER A 429 16.78 -7.21 -35.63
N ASP A 430 17.52 -6.13 -35.39
CA ASP A 430 18.64 -5.96 -34.47
C ASP A 430 18.40 -4.85 -33.40
N GLY A 431 17.14 -4.55 -33.07
CA GLY A 431 16.74 -3.70 -31.93
C GLY A 431 17.06 -2.20 -32.02
N SER A 432 16.28 -1.43 -32.78
CA SER A 432 16.11 0.03 -32.56
C SER A 432 14.90 0.54 -33.36
N VAL A 433 14.16 1.48 -32.77
CA VAL A 433 12.88 1.99 -33.30
C VAL A 433 12.99 3.00 -34.44
N ASP A 434 14.16 3.62 -34.65
CA ASP A 434 14.41 4.55 -35.77
C ASP A 434 14.89 3.81 -37.05
N LYS A 435 14.81 2.47 -37.09
CA LYS A 435 15.27 1.63 -38.21
C LYS A 435 14.18 1.33 -39.25
N GLN A 436 14.61 0.82 -40.41
CA GLN A 436 13.75 0.55 -41.57
C GLN A 436 12.62 -0.47 -41.27
N GLU A 437 12.85 -1.38 -40.32
CA GLU A 437 11.90 -2.39 -39.87
C GLU A 437 10.70 -1.78 -39.16
N TRP A 438 10.84 -0.62 -38.51
CA TRP A 438 9.73 0.09 -37.86
C TRP A 438 9.05 1.11 -38.77
N ALA A 439 9.60 1.38 -39.97
CA ALA A 439 9.10 2.42 -40.88
C ALA A 439 7.71 2.10 -41.46
N HIS A 440 7.37 0.81 -41.62
CA HIS A 440 6.09 0.34 -42.17
C HIS A 440 4.98 0.15 -41.13
N VAL A 441 5.32 0.24 -39.84
CA VAL A 441 4.35 0.05 -38.74
C VAL A 441 3.68 1.40 -38.44
N PRO A 442 2.34 1.48 -38.29
CA PRO A 442 1.66 2.75 -38.01
C PRO A 442 1.97 3.27 -36.59
N TRP A 443 2.02 4.58 -36.41
CA TRP A 443 2.03 5.20 -35.08
C TRP A 443 0.62 5.15 -34.46
N SER A 444 0.55 5.05 -33.13
CA SER A 444 -0.63 5.42 -32.37
C SER A 444 -0.94 6.91 -32.50
N ASP A 445 -2.17 7.29 -32.17
CA ASP A 445 -2.46 8.67 -31.78
C ASP A 445 -1.56 9.13 -30.62
N PRO A 446 -1.24 10.43 -30.52
CA PRO A 446 -0.54 10.98 -29.38
C PRO A 446 -1.28 10.76 -28.07
N PHE A 447 -0.53 10.51 -27.00
CA PHE A 447 -1.08 10.33 -25.67
C PHE A 447 -1.71 11.63 -25.16
N ILE A 448 -2.77 11.50 -24.38
CA ILE A 448 -3.54 12.60 -23.79
C ILE A 448 -3.59 12.45 -22.27
N ASP A 449 -4.08 13.45 -21.55
CA ASP A 449 -4.27 13.30 -20.10
C ASP A 449 -5.18 12.11 -19.75
N ILE A 450 -4.85 11.39 -18.67
CA ILE A 450 -5.64 10.24 -18.18
C ILE A 450 -7.10 10.59 -17.87
N GLU A 451 -7.38 11.81 -17.44
CA GLU A 451 -8.73 12.32 -17.18
C GLU A 451 -9.48 12.71 -18.47
N GLY A 452 -8.79 12.74 -19.62
CA GLY A 452 -9.34 13.07 -20.93
C GLY A 452 -9.40 14.57 -21.24
N LEU A 453 -9.35 14.91 -22.53
CA LEU A 453 -9.23 16.29 -23.03
C LEU A 453 -10.35 17.24 -22.57
N GLU A 454 -11.57 16.73 -22.34
CA GLU A 454 -12.70 17.56 -21.87
C GLU A 454 -12.51 18.04 -20.42
N ARG A 455 -11.98 17.17 -19.54
CA ARG A 455 -11.66 17.54 -18.15
C ARG A 455 -10.34 18.29 -18.03
N LYS A 456 -9.34 17.93 -18.84
CA LYS A 456 -7.99 18.47 -18.76
C LYS A 456 -7.42 18.75 -20.17
N PRO A 457 -7.82 19.87 -20.80
CA PRO A 457 -7.31 20.31 -22.10
C PRO A 457 -5.90 20.94 -21.95
N LYS A 458 -4.95 20.16 -21.46
CA LYS A 458 -3.53 20.53 -21.37
C LYS A 458 -2.78 19.85 -22.52
N GLU A 459 -2.00 20.63 -23.27
CA GLU A 459 -1.04 20.08 -24.22
C GLU A 459 0.17 19.49 -23.48
N TYR A 460 0.63 18.35 -23.97
CA TYR A 460 1.78 17.63 -23.43
C TYR A 460 2.82 17.38 -24.53
N PRO A 461 4.11 17.23 -24.18
CA PRO A 461 5.12 16.76 -25.13
C PRO A 461 4.71 15.43 -25.77
N SER A 462 4.65 15.41 -27.10
CA SER A 462 4.19 14.27 -27.91
C SER A 462 4.79 12.96 -27.42
N THR A 463 3.91 12.00 -27.10
CA THR A 463 4.26 10.62 -26.76
C THR A 463 3.41 9.68 -27.61
N ARG A 464 4.03 8.70 -28.27
CA ARG A 464 3.36 7.78 -29.21
C ARG A 464 4.00 6.39 -29.16
N VAL A 465 3.25 5.37 -29.59
CA VAL A 465 3.75 3.99 -29.67
C VAL A 465 3.56 3.36 -31.05
N LYS A 466 4.33 2.32 -31.34
CA LYS A 466 4.15 1.36 -32.42
C LYS A 466 4.17 -0.06 -31.85
N MET A 467 3.39 -0.96 -32.44
CA MET A 467 3.38 -2.38 -32.06
C MET A 467 3.43 -3.26 -33.31
N MET A 468 4.28 -4.28 -33.26
CA MET A 468 4.31 -5.37 -34.24
C MET A 468 4.61 -6.69 -33.55
N TYR A 469 4.33 -7.82 -34.20
CA TYR A 469 4.55 -9.15 -33.60
C TYR A 469 4.97 -10.20 -34.62
N ASP A 470 5.62 -11.27 -34.19
CA ASP A 470 5.83 -12.49 -34.98
C ASP A 470 5.29 -13.71 -34.23
N ASP A 471 5.75 -14.93 -34.58
CA ASP A 471 5.28 -16.15 -33.93
C ASP A 471 5.81 -16.34 -32.50
N GLU A 472 6.90 -15.65 -32.15
CA GLU A 472 7.59 -15.80 -30.86
C GLU A 472 7.50 -14.55 -29.97
N PHE A 473 7.47 -13.35 -30.56
CA PHE A 473 7.60 -12.08 -29.83
C PHE A 473 6.55 -11.03 -30.19
N LEU A 474 6.18 -10.23 -29.17
CA LEU A 474 5.51 -8.94 -29.30
C LEU A 474 6.56 -7.83 -29.10
N PHE A 475 6.65 -6.91 -30.06
CA PHE A 475 7.54 -5.76 -30.04
C PHE A 475 6.73 -4.49 -29.81
N ILE A 476 7.19 -3.64 -28.89
CA ILE A 476 6.59 -2.34 -28.59
C ILE A 476 7.69 -1.30 -28.66
N GLY A 477 7.53 -0.33 -29.57
CA GLY A 477 8.38 0.85 -29.66
C GLY A 477 7.63 2.08 -29.18
N ALA A 478 8.27 2.96 -28.41
CA ALA A 478 7.69 4.24 -27.99
C ALA A 478 8.65 5.40 -28.24
N GLU A 479 8.11 6.55 -28.62
CA GLU A 479 8.83 7.82 -28.70
C GLU A 479 8.22 8.82 -27.72
N LEU A 480 9.06 9.38 -26.86
CA LEU A 480 8.71 10.35 -25.82
C LEU A 480 9.52 11.63 -26.06
N MET A 481 8.87 12.67 -26.59
CA MET A 481 9.49 13.99 -26.70
C MET A 481 9.69 14.56 -25.29
N GLU A 482 10.93 14.92 -24.94
CA GLU A 482 11.29 15.41 -23.60
C GLU A 482 12.62 16.16 -23.64
N LYS A 483 12.64 17.33 -23.00
CA LYS A 483 13.82 18.19 -22.85
C LYS A 483 14.64 17.89 -21.60
N LYS A 484 14.00 17.42 -20.54
CA LYS A 484 14.57 17.16 -19.21
C LYS A 484 14.49 15.67 -18.89
N ILE A 485 15.28 14.86 -19.58
CA ILE A 485 15.27 13.39 -19.40
C ILE A 485 16.03 13.06 -18.11
N TRP A 486 15.33 12.45 -17.16
CA TRP A 486 15.79 12.26 -15.79
C TRP A 486 15.32 10.92 -15.21
N GLY A 487 16.21 10.28 -14.46
CA GLY A 487 15.98 9.05 -13.72
C GLY A 487 17.17 8.74 -12.83
N THR A 488 16.93 8.17 -11.66
CA THR A 488 17.94 7.84 -10.63
C THR A 488 17.77 6.43 -10.06
N ILE A 489 16.63 5.78 -10.31
CA ILE A 489 16.39 4.39 -9.95
C ILE A 489 17.19 3.47 -10.88
N LEU A 490 18.13 2.73 -10.27
CA LEU A 490 19.02 1.74 -10.91
C LEU A 490 18.69 0.29 -10.51
N GLN A 491 17.78 0.09 -9.57
CA GLN A 491 17.45 -1.23 -9.05
C GLN A 491 16.17 -1.75 -9.71
N LYS A 492 16.28 -2.85 -10.47
CA LYS A 492 15.11 -3.57 -11.00
C LYS A 492 14.11 -3.90 -9.88
N ASN A 493 12.83 -3.64 -10.13
CA ASN A 493 11.71 -3.74 -9.18
C ASN A 493 11.82 -2.85 -7.93
N ALA A 494 12.49 -1.70 -8.03
CA ALA A 494 12.19 -0.58 -7.15
C ALA A 494 10.95 0.17 -7.66
N THR A 495 10.26 0.87 -6.77
CA THR A 495 9.03 1.62 -7.04
C THR A 495 9.27 2.74 -8.06
N MET A 496 8.83 2.55 -9.31
CA MET A 496 9.24 3.37 -10.46
C MET A 496 8.44 4.66 -10.60
N TYR A 497 7.11 4.65 -10.39
CA TYR A 497 6.23 5.84 -10.38
C TYR A 497 6.71 7.04 -9.52
N HIS A 498 7.77 6.87 -8.72
CA HIS A 498 8.50 7.97 -8.09
C HIS A 498 9.49 8.70 -9.03
N GLU A 499 9.56 8.39 -10.33
CA GLU A 499 10.39 9.05 -11.33
C GLU A 499 9.59 9.43 -12.59
N ASN A 500 10.28 9.87 -13.65
CA ASN A 500 9.68 9.93 -14.97
C ASN A 500 9.91 8.58 -15.65
N ASP A 501 8.85 7.95 -16.12
CA ASP A 501 8.89 6.60 -16.70
C ASP A 501 7.89 6.44 -17.86
N PHE A 502 7.93 5.25 -18.45
CA PHE A 502 7.01 4.76 -19.45
C PHE A 502 6.46 3.41 -18.99
N GLU A 503 5.15 3.24 -19.06
CA GLU A 503 4.45 2.05 -18.55
C GLU A 503 3.73 1.30 -19.68
N VAL A 504 3.74 -0.03 -19.62
CA VAL A 504 3.09 -0.95 -20.56
C VAL A 504 2.09 -1.83 -19.81
N PHE A 505 0.83 -1.83 -20.25
CA PHE A 505 -0.26 -2.61 -19.66
C PHE A 505 -0.81 -3.65 -20.64
N LEU A 506 -0.84 -4.93 -20.25
CA LEU A 506 -1.25 -6.05 -21.09
C LEU A 506 -2.37 -6.89 -20.45
N SER A 507 -3.53 -6.98 -21.11
CA SER A 507 -4.60 -7.93 -20.78
C SER A 507 -5.01 -8.74 -22.04
N PRO A 508 -4.35 -9.88 -22.31
CA PRO A 508 -4.59 -10.68 -23.51
C PRO A 508 -6.02 -11.23 -23.63
N ASP A 509 -6.61 -11.78 -22.56
CA ASP A 509 -7.99 -12.33 -22.63
C ASP A 509 -9.10 -11.27 -22.54
N GLY A 510 -8.76 -10.02 -22.22
CA GLY A 510 -9.72 -8.93 -22.02
C GLY A 510 -10.66 -9.12 -20.82
N SER A 511 -10.39 -10.06 -19.91
CA SER A 511 -11.25 -10.37 -18.76
C SER A 511 -11.26 -9.30 -17.66
N ARG A 512 -10.45 -8.24 -17.83
CA ARG A 512 -10.19 -7.13 -16.90
C ARG A 512 -9.51 -7.58 -15.60
N HIS A 513 -9.01 -8.80 -15.59
CA HIS A 513 -8.36 -9.49 -14.47
C HIS A 513 -7.05 -10.09 -14.96
N ASN A 514 -6.15 -10.42 -14.03
CA ASN A 514 -4.91 -11.14 -14.31
C ASN A 514 -4.08 -10.47 -15.43
N TYR A 515 -3.98 -9.14 -15.39
CA TYR A 515 -3.25 -8.34 -16.37
C TYR A 515 -1.86 -7.99 -15.85
N TYR A 516 -0.93 -7.85 -16.78
CA TYR A 516 0.48 -7.58 -16.54
C TYR A 516 0.80 -6.10 -16.77
N GLU A 517 1.80 -5.62 -16.04
CA GLU A 517 2.25 -4.24 -16.01
C GLU A 517 3.78 -4.20 -15.90
N LEU A 518 4.40 -3.36 -16.74
CA LEU A 518 5.83 -3.06 -16.74
C LEU A 518 6.01 -1.55 -16.75
N GLU A 519 6.67 -1.00 -15.73
CA GLU A 519 7.13 0.39 -15.64
C GLU A 519 8.63 0.44 -15.96
N MET A 520 9.11 1.43 -16.72
CA MET A 520 10.55 1.61 -16.96
C MET A 520 10.99 3.06 -17.14
N ASN A 521 12.12 3.43 -16.53
CA ASN A 521 12.69 4.78 -16.63
C ASN A 521 13.71 4.91 -17.77
N CYS A 522 14.16 6.14 -18.00
CA CYS A 522 15.17 6.47 -19.03
C CYS A 522 16.57 5.85 -18.78
N LEU A 523 16.79 5.15 -17.66
CA LEU A 523 18.03 4.39 -17.41
C LEU A 523 17.92 2.91 -17.81
N ASN A 524 16.80 2.52 -18.46
CA ASN A 524 16.46 1.14 -18.76
C ASN A 524 16.31 0.24 -17.51
N THR A 525 16.01 0.83 -16.35
CA THR A 525 15.61 0.07 -15.17
C THR A 525 14.12 -0.21 -15.26
N ILE A 526 13.72 -1.46 -15.02
CA ILE A 526 12.33 -1.92 -15.12
C ILE A 526 11.74 -2.34 -13.77
N TRP A 527 10.42 -2.28 -13.63
CA TRP A 527 9.63 -2.86 -12.55
C TRP A 527 8.44 -3.61 -13.14
N GLU A 528 8.23 -4.85 -12.71
CA GLU A 528 7.20 -5.72 -13.27
C GLU A 528 6.23 -6.20 -12.19
N LEU A 529 4.93 -6.19 -12.48
CA LEU A 529 3.87 -6.65 -11.58
C LEU A 529 2.66 -7.22 -12.34
N VAL A 530 1.82 -7.97 -11.62
CA VAL A 530 0.57 -8.55 -12.15
C VAL A 530 -0.58 -8.21 -11.20
N LEU A 531 -1.66 -7.67 -11.73
CA LEU A 531 -2.87 -7.40 -10.98
C LEU A 531 -3.90 -8.47 -11.27
N ASN A 532 -4.24 -9.25 -10.24
CA ASN A 532 -5.25 -10.29 -10.36
C ASN A 532 -6.65 -9.67 -10.58
N LYS A 533 -6.87 -8.43 -10.10
CA LYS A 533 -8.07 -7.61 -10.31
C LYS A 533 -7.82 -6.11 -10.05
N PRO A 534 -8.64 -5.19 -10.59
CA PRO A 534 -8.54 -3.75 -10.37
C PRO A 534 -8.62 -3.31 -8.91
N TYR A 535 -8.06 -2.13 -8.59
CA TYR A 535 -8.08 -1.59 -7.23
C TYR A 535 -9.49 -1.31 -6.72
N LYS A 536 -10.37 -0.75 -7.57
CA LYS A 536 -11.80 -0.52 -7.30
C LYS A 536 -12.57 -1.78 -6.89
N ASP A 537 -12.05 -2.96 -7.22
CA ASP A 537 -12.66 -4.28 -6.98
C ASP A 537 -12.01 -5.05 -5.82
N GLY A 538 -11.20 -4.36 -5.01
CA GLY A 538 -10.68 -4.87 -3.74
C GLY A 538 -9.26 -5.44 -3.83
N TYR A 539 -8.38 -4.73 -4.54
CA TYR A 539 -6.90 -4.76 -4.46
C TYR A 539 -6.24 -6.16 -4.38
N SER A 540 -5.69 -6.64 -5.50
CA SER A 540 -4.89 -7.87 -5.51
C SER A 540 -3.75 -7.79 -6.53
N ILE A 541 -2.52 -7.67 -6.03
CA ILE A 541 -1.29 -7.53 -6.84
C ILE A 541 -0.30 -8.64 -6.47
N GLN A 542 0.43 -9.13 -7.46
CA GLN A 542 1.68 -9.87 -7.32
C GLN A 542 2.83 -8.91 -7.69
N ASN A 543 3.65 -8.52 -6.71
CA ASN A 543 4.70 -7.52 -6.91
C ASN A 543 5.98 -7.94 -6.13
N PRO A 544 7.13 -8.12 -6.81
CA PRO A 544 7.29 -8.10 -8.27
C PRO A 544 6.74 -9.39 -8.92
N TYR A 545 6.48 -9.32 -10.23
CA TYR A 545 6.19 -10.46 -11.08
C TYR A 545 7.10 -10.42 -12.32
N ASN A 546 8.26 -11.08 -12.26
CA ASN A 546 9.21 -11.04 -13.38
C ASN A 546 8.86 -12.11 -14.42
N LEU A 547 8.79 -11.70 -15.68
CA LEU A 547 8.90 -12.61 -16.81
C LEU A 547 10.37 -13.04 -17.00
N GLU A 548 10.58 -14.17 -17.66
CA GLU A 548 11.90 -14.77 -17.86
C GLU A 548 12.63 -14.14 -19.07
N HIS A 549 11.89 -13.81 -20.14
CA HIS A 549 12.43 -13.30 -21.41
C HIS A 549 11.78 -11.97 -21.83
N VAL A 550 11.86 -10.96 -20.95
CA VAL A 550 11.62 -9.56 -21.33
C VAL A 550 12.96 -8.91 -21.65
N THR A 551 13.05 -8.32 -22.84
CA THR A 551 14.20 -7.50 -23.27
C THR A 551 13.73 -6.06 -23.41
N THR A 552 14.48 -5.12 -22.83
CA THR A 552 14.21 -3.69 -22.94
C THR A 552 15.44 -2.91 -23.37
N ALA A 553 15.24 -1.85 -24.15
CA ALA A 553 16.27 -0.90 -24.54
C ALA A 553 15.74 0.54 -24.43
N VAL A 554 16.65 1.47 -24.18
CA VAL A 554 16.38 2.91 -24.17
C VAL A 554 17.40 3.62 -25.05
N TYR A 555 16.92 4.51 -25.92
CA TYR A 555 17.73 5.45 -26.68
C TYR A 555 17.41 6.89 -26.22
N ILE A 556 18.42 7.76 -26.18
CA ILE A 556 18.30 9.15 -25.71
C ILE A 556 19.03 10.06 -26.69
N ASP A 557 18.30 11.04 -27.22
CA ASP A 557 18.88 12.15 -27.98
C ASP A 557 19.15 13.32 -27.01
N GLY A 558 20.35 13.35 -26.44
CA GLY A 558 20.78 14.31 -25.43
C GLY A 558 21.69 13.70 -24.36
N VAL A 559 21.66 14.25 -23.14
CA VAL A 559 22.42 13.74 -21.99
C VAL A 559 21.51 13.61 -20.78
N THR A 560 21.20 12.37 -20.40
CA THR A 560 20.39 12.03 -19.22
C THR A 560 20.90 12.71 -17.95
N ASN A 561 19.98 13.17 -17.10
CA ASN A 561 20.29 13.78 -15.80
C ASN A 561 21.12 15.08 -15.85
N SER A 562 21.33 15.69 -17.02
CA SER A 562 22.17 16.89 -17.18
C SER A 562 21.35 18.15 -17.48
N PRO A 563 21.17 19.08 -16.52
CA PRO A 563 20.52 20.36 -16.78
C PRO A 563 21.29 21.31 -17.69
N LEU A 564 22.51 20.94 -18.11
CA LEU A 564 23.38 21.74 -18.97
C LEU A 564 23.15 21.44 -20.46
N VAL A 565 22.45 20.36 -20.79
CA VAL A 565 22.18 19.93 -22.17
C VAL A 565 20.70 19.55 -22.24
N GLU A 566 19.87 20.38 -22.86
CA GLU A 566 18.50 19.97 -23.19
C GLU A 566 18.56 18.76 -24.13
N CYS A 567 17.68 17.79 -23.87
CA CYS A 567 17.45 16.66 -24.74
C CYS A 567 16.35 16.99 -25.78
N THR A 568 16.17 16.12 -26.78
CA THR A 568 15.05 16.19 -27.73
C THR A 568 13.97 15.16 -27.39
N LYS A 569 14.39 13.90 -27.25
CA LYS A 569 13.53 12.74 -27.08
C LYS A 569 14.26 11.62 -26.34
N TRP A 570 13.48 10.74 -25.71
CA TRP A 570 13.91 9.36 -25.48
C TRP A 570 12.98 8.41 -26.19
N CYS A 571 13.51 7.24 -26.55
CA CYS A 571 12.79 6.16 -27.17
C CYS A 571 12.95 4.90 -26.32
N VAL A 572 11.90 4.10 -26.29
CA VAL A 572 11.84 2.82 -25.57
C VAL A 572 11.55 1.71 -26.57
N GLU A 573 12.22 0.57 -26.42
CA GLU A 573 11.88 -0.68 -27.10
C GLU A 573 11.69 -1.78 -26.05
N VAL A 574 10.55 -2.48 -26.09
CA VAL A 574 10.22 -3.61 -25.21
C VAL A 574 9.84 -4.81 -26.06
N VAL A 575 10.46 -5.95 -25.76
CA VAL A 575 10.20 -7.22 -26.44
C VAL A 575 9.74 -8.26 -25.42
N PHE A 576 8.52 -8.75 -25.61
CA PHE A 576 7.92 -9.81 -24.80
C PHE A 576 7.88 -11.12 -25.58
N ARG A 577 8.35 -12.24 -24.99
CA ARG A 577 8.08 -13.56 -25.55
C ARG A 577 6.59 -13.93 -25.38
N LEU A 578 5.89 -14.12 -26.49
CA LEU A 578 4.45 -14.42 -26.54
C LEU A 578 4.08 -15.68 -25.75
N SER A 579 4.96 -16.69 -25.70
CA SER A 579 4.74 -17.93 -24.94
C SER A 579 4.56 -17.68 -23.43
N GLU A 580 5.19 -16.63 -22.89
CA GLU A 580 5.01 -16.26 -21.48
C GLU A 580 3.72 -15.48 -21.24
N LEU A 581 3.23 -14.72 -22.22
CA LEU A 581 1.99 -13.96 -22.09
C LEU A 581 0.73 -14.86 -22.10
N ILE A 582 0.86 -16.14 -22.50
CA ILE A 582 -0.21 -17.15 -22.44
C ILE A 582 -0.79 -17.29 -21.02
N GLN A 583 0.02 -17.07 -19.97
CA GLN A 583 -0.46 -17.15 -18.58
C GLN A 583 -1.46 -16.04 -18.19
N PHE A 584 -1.52 -14.97 -18.98
CA PHE A 584 -2.49 -13.88 -18.87
C PHE A 584 -3.69 -14.04 -19.82
N ASP A 585 -3.74 -15.14 -20.58
CA ASP A 585 -4.83 -15.49 -21.48
C ASP A 585 -5.62 -16.69 -20.94
N GLN A 586 -6.51 -16.46 -19.96
CA GLN A 586 -7.29 -17.55 -19.36
C GLN A 586 -8.37 -18.08 -20.32
N LYS A 587 -8.72 -17.31 -21.36
CA LYS A 587 -9.76 -17.57 -22.37
C LYS A 587 -9.27 -18.53 -23.46
N ARG A 588 -8.19 -18.16 -24.18
CA ARG A 588 -7.67 -18.93 -25.33
C ARG A 588 -6.56 -19.91 -24.92
N ARG A 589 -5.76 -19.58 -23.90
CA ARG A 589 -4.65 -20.43 -23.38
C ARG A 589 -3.68 -20.94 -24.45
N ARG A 590 -3.44 -20.14 -25.49
CA ARG A 590 -2.49 -20.38 -26.57
C ARG A 590 -1.72 -19.10 -26.88
N SER A 591 -0.65 -19.20 -27.67
CA SER A 591 0.02 -18.02 -28.23
C SER A 591 -0.95 -17.20 -29.09
N VAL A 592 -0.60 -15.94 -29.33
CA VAL A 592 -1.40 -15.05 -30.18
C VAL A 592 -1.49 -15.60 -31.61
N GLN A 593 -2.61 -15.31 -32.27
CA GLN A 593 -2.86 -15.64 -33.66
C GLN A 593 -3.47 -14.42 -34.35
N ALA A 594 -3.31 -14.33 -35.66
CA ALA A 594 -3.99 -13.30 -36.45
C ALA A 594 -5.52 -13.38 -36.23
N GLY A 595 -6.15 -12.21 -36.09
CA GLY A 595 -7.56 -12.07 -35.69
C GLY A 595 -7.81 -11.97 -34.18
N ASP A 596 -6.81 -12.24 -33.32
CA ASP A 596 -6.94 -11.99 -31.89
C ASP A 596 -7.04 -10.49 -31.59
N VAL A 597 -7.78 -10.15 -30.53
CA VAL A 597 -7.89 -8.79 -29.99
C VAL A 597 -7.49 -8.80 -28.52
N TRP A 598 -6.51 -7.97 -28.15
CA TRP A 598 -6.07 -7.78 -26.76
C TRP A 598 -6.51 -6.42 -26.24
N ARG A 599 -6.53 -6.27 -24.91
CA ARG A 599 -6.76 -5.00 -24.22
C ARG A 599 -5.41 -4.49 -23.71
N MET A 600 -4.98 -3.33 -24.19
CA MET A 600 -3.65 -2.78 -23.88
C MET A 600 -3.71 -1.27 -23.62
N ASN A 601 -2.84 -0.77 -22.75
CA ASN A 601 -2.66 0.67 -22.57
C ASN A 601 -1.20 1.00 -22.31
N PHE A 602 -0.89 2.28 -22.43
CA PHE A 602 0.43 2.84 -22.23
C PHE A 602 0.33 4.14 -21.48
N SER A 603 1.33 4.44 -20.65
CA SER A 603 1.37 5.62 -19.82
C SER A 603 2.78 6.23 -19.85
N ARG A 604 2.82 7.53 -19.60
CA ARG A 604 4.00 8.31 -19.27
C ARG A 604 3.68 9.02 -17.97
N VAL A 605 4.35 8.64 -16.89
CA VAL A 605 4.35 9.42 -15.64
C VAL A 605 5.37 10.53 -15.80
N GLN A 606 4.94 11.77 -15.62
CA GLN A 606 5.77 12.95 -15.82
C GLN A 606 5.74 13.85 -14.59
N TYR A 607 6.89 14.01 -13.94
CA TYR A 607 7.12 15.07 -12.98
C TYR A 607 7.74 16.30 -13.65
N GLU A 608 7.29 17.47 -13.22
CA GLU A 608 7.96 18.73 -13.56
C GLU A 608 9.28 18.86 -12.79
N LEU A 609 10.32 19.26 -13.52
CA LEU A 609 11.70 19.30 -13.02
C LEU A 609 12.27 20.72 -13.07
N GLN A 610 12.92 21.12 -11.98
CA GLN A 610 13.72 22.33 -11.86
C GLN A 610 15.22 22.00 -11.84
N SER A 611 16.03 22.91 -12.37
CA SER A 611 17.49 22.83 -12.31
C SER A 611 17.98 23.46 -11.01
N VAL A 612 18.58 22.66 -10.12
CA VAL A 612 19.11 23.12 -8.84
C VAL A 612 20.62 22.95 -8.77
N LYS A 613 21.28 23.78 -7.97
CA LYS A 613 22.71 23.62 -7.70
C LYS A 613 22.93 22.46 -6.72
N ASP A 614 23.93 21.64 -7.02
CA ASP A 614 24.41 20.61 -6.10
C ASP A 614 25.58 21.16 -5.28
N ASP A 615 25.39 21.29 -3.97
CA ASP A 615 26.41 21.80 -3.04
C ASP A 615 27.64 20.88 -2.91
N ALA A 616 27.50 19.57 -3.23
CA ALA A 616 28.59 18.61 -3.12
C ALA A 616 29.51 18.61 -4.34
N THR A 617 28.96 18.77 -5.54
CA THR A 617 29.72 18.78 -6.82
C THR A 617 29.95 20.19 -7.39
N ASN A 618 29.27 21.20 -6.83
CA ASN A 618 29.20 22.58 -7.33
C ASN A 618 28.59 22.69 -8.76
N GLY A 619 28.00 21.61 -9.28
CA GLY A 619 27.32 21.55 -10.58
C GLY A 619 25.82 21.82 -10.51
N LEU A 620 25.11 21.57 -11.61
CA LEU A 620 23.64 21.56 -11.67
C LEU A 620 23.12 20.12 -11.75
N ARG A 621 22.00 19.85 -11.07
CA ARG A 621 21.23 18.60 -11.18
C ARG A 621 19.74 18.91 -11.37
N TYR A 622 18.99 17.96 -11.92
CA TYR A 622 17.53 18.04 -11.87
C TYR A 622 17.02 17.70 -10.47
N GLU A 623 15.89 18.31 -10.11
CA GLU A 623 15.11 18.02 -8.92
C GLU A 623 13.63 18.24 -9.24
N LYS A 624 12.74 17.42 -8.68
CA LYS A 624 11.30 17.63 -8.82
C LYS A 624 10.88 18.98 -8.23
N ILE A 625 9.93 19.65 -8.85
CA ILE A 625 9.30 20.82 -8.23
C ILE A 625 8.52 20.35 -6.98
N PRO A 626 8.81 20.86 -5.77
CA PRO A 626 8.11 20.45 -4.56
C PRO A 626 6.61 20.74 -4.61
N ASP A 627 5.83 19.95 -3.85
CA ASP A 627 4.38 20.06 -3.70
C ASP A 627 3.55 19.93 -5.01
N GLN A 628 4.18 19.56 -6.14
CA GLN A 628 3.49 19.21 -7.40
C GLN A 628 3.26 17.69 -7.52
N ARG A 629 2.20 17.33 -8.25
CA ARG A 629 1.88 15.94 -8.63
C ARG A 629 2.47 15.61 -10.00
N GLU A 630 2.65 14.32 -10.24
CA GLU A 630 2.77 13.76 -11.57
C GLU A 630 1.60 14.12 -12.49
N ASP A 631 1.90 14.41 -13.74
CA ASP A 631 0.97 14.27 -14.85
C ASP A 631 1.01 12.81 -15.35
N ASN A 632 -0.17 12.24 -15.59
CA ASN A 632 -0.33 10.88 -16.13
C ASN A 632 -0.88 11.02 -17.55
N ILE A 633 -0.03 10.74 -18.54
CA ILE A 633 -0.32 10.99 -19.95
C ILE A 633 -0.37 9.63 -20.64
N VAL A 634 -1.49 9.26 -21.24
CA VAL A 634 -1.83 7.88 -21.61
C VAL A 634 -2.34 7.76 -23.04
N TRP A 635 -2.19 6.58 -23.64
CA TRP A 635 -2.75 6.31 -24.98
C TRP A 635 -4.29 6.24 -24.95
N ALA A 636 -4.86 5.52 -23.98
CA ALA A 636 -6.30 5.41 -23.78
C ALA A 636 -6.70 6.03 -22.43
N ALA A 637 -7.33 7.21 -22.46
CA ALA A 637 -7.81 7.90 -21.26
C ALA A 637 -8.88 7.07 -20.52
N THR A 638 -8.71 6.93 -19.20
CA THR A 638 -9.67 6.21 -18.35
C THR A 638 -10.75 7.13 -17.78
N GLY A 639 -10.51 8.44 -17.80
CA GLY A 639 -11.42 9.50 -17.33
C GLY A 639 -11.25 9.89 -15.86
N VAL A 640 -10.30 9.23 -15.17
CA VAL A 640 -9.95 9.40 -13.76
C VAL A 640 -8.45 9.12 -13.59
N VAL A 641 -7.82 9.62 -12.53
CA VAL A 641 -6.41 9.28 -12.22
C VAL A 641 -6.32 7.88 -11.59
N ASP A 642 -6.63 6.87 -12.41
CA ASP A 642 -6.60 5.44 -12.12
C ASP A 642 -6.42 4.70 -13.45
N ILE A 643 -5.18 4.31 -13.77
CA ILE A 643 -4.85 3.59 -15.01
C ILE A 643 -5.37 2.16 -15.01
N HIS A 644 -5.65 1.59 -13.83
CA HIS A 644 -6.10 0.22 -13.63
C HIS A 644 -7.61 0.06 -13.88
N ARG A 645 -8.06 0.56 -15.03
CA ARG A 645 -9.42 0.47 -15.57
C ARG A 645 -9.37 -0.28 -16.91
N PRO A 646 -9.18 -1.61 -16.95
CA PRO A 646 -8.99 -2.33 -18.21
C PRO A 646 -10.20 -2.28 -19.16
N GLU A 647 -11.39 -1.92 -18.67
CA GLU A 647 -12.56 -1.59 -19.49
C GLU A 647 -12.41 -0.28 -20.32
N LYS A 648 -11.38 0.54 -20.07
CA LYS A 648 -11.08 1.77 -20.82
C LYS A 648 -9.80 1.73 -21.66
N TRP A 649 -9.01 0.66 -21.56
CA TRP A 649 -7.79 0.44 -22.36
C TRP A 649 -8.09 0.31 -23.86
N GLY A 650 -7.09 0.52 -24.72
CA GLY A 650 -7.26 0.36 -26.16
C GLY A 650 -7.47 -1.10 -26.59
N TYR A 651 -8.05 -1.29 -27.77
CA TYR A 651 -8.16 -2.58 -28.44
C TYR A 651 -6.99 -2.75 -29.42
N VAL A 652 -6.20 -3.81 -29.28
CA VAL A 652 -5.09 -4.14 -30.19
C VAL A 652 -5.45 -5.39 -30.98
N PHE A 653 -5.70 -5.22 -32.28
CA PHE A 653 -6.01 -6.30 -33.22
C PHE A 653 -4.73 -6.80 -33.88
N PHE A 654 -4.51 -8.12 -33.86
CA PHE A 654 -3.33 -8.76 -34.44
C PHE A 654 -3.60 -9.13 -35.90
N SER A 655 -2.97 -8.42 -36.84
CA SER A 655 -3.14 -8.64 -38.27
C SER A 655 -2.36 -9.86 -38.77
N SER A 656 -2.83 -10.52 -39.83
CA SER A 656 -2.04 -11.54 -40.56
C SER A 656 -0.99 -10.92 -41.49
N SER A 657 -1.16 -9.65 -41.85
CA SER A 657 -0.37 -8.88 -42.82
C SER A 657 0.82 -8.15 -42.19
N ASP A 658 1.92 -8.03 -42.96
CA ASP A 658 3.04 -7.11 -42.72
C ASP A 658 2.85 -5.75 -43.41
N ASP A 659 1.90 -5.62 -44.34
CA ASP A 659 1.51 -4.35 -44.96
C ASP A 659 0.41 -3.64 -44.17
N GLU A 660 0.60 -2.33 -43.94
CA GLU A 660 -0.30 -1.45 -43.18
C GLU A 660 -1.71 -1.38 -43.78
N LYS A 661 -1.85 -1.28 -45.11
CA LYS A 661 -3.16 -1.10 -45.76
C LYS A 661 -3.98 -2.38 -45.69
N ALA A 662 -3.34 -3.52 -45.93
CA ALA A 662 -3.97 -4.82 -45.76
C ALA A 662 -4.32 -5.08 -44.29
N GLY A 663 -3.46 -4.71 -43.33
CA GLY A 663 -3.77 -4.81 -41.91
C GLY A 663 -4.94 -3.92 -41.46
N ILE A 664 -5.01 -2.67 -41.95
CA ILE A 664 -6.16 -1.78 -41.74
C ILE A 664 -7.43 -2.38 -42.36
N GLN A 665 -7.35 -3.02 -43.53
CA GLN A 665 -8.49 -3.69 -44.16
C GLN A 665 -8.97 -4.91 -43.35
N GLU A 666 -8.06 -5.70 -42.78
CA GLU A 666 -8.41 -6.78 -41.83
C GLU A 666 -9.06 -6.23 -40.57
N LEU A 667 -8.53 -5.15 -39.99
CA LEU A 667 -9.11 -4.50 -38.81
C LEU A 667 -10.51 -3.95 -39.10
N ASN A 668 -10.71 -3.25 -40.22
CA ASN A 668 -12.04 -2.77 -40.63
C ASN A 668 -13.01 -3.94 -40.81
N SER A 669 -12.55 -5.04 -41.42
CA SER A 669 -13.34 -6.27 -41.54
C SER A 669 -13.69 -6.86 -40.16
N ALA A 670 -12.78 -6.82 -39.19
CA ALA A 670 -13.05 -7.28 -37.82
C ALA A 670 -14.04 -6.37 -37.07
N MET A 671 -13.94 -5.05 -37.27
CA MET A 671 -14.89 -4.04 -36.77
C MET A 671 -16.30 -4.31 -37.26
N ASP A 672 -16.49 -4.49 -38.57
CA ASP A 672 -17.79 -4.79 -39.18
C ASP A 672 -18.35 -6.16 -38.78
N ASN A 673 -17.48 -7.17 -38.62
CA ASN A 673 -17.90 -8.54 -38.35
C ASN A 673 -18.26 -8.83 -36.89
N PHE A 674 -17.46 -8.39 -35.92
CA PHE A 674 -17.65 -8.78 -34.51
C PHE A 674 -17.21 -7.73 -33.48
N LEU A 675 -16.21 -6.89 -33.78
CA LEU A 675 -15.56 -6.06 -32.76
C LEU A 675 -16.43 -4.85 -32.38
N CYS A 676 -17.15 -4.22 -33.32
CA CYS A 676 -18.14 -3.18 -32.98
C CYS A 676 -19.27 -3.74 -32.08
N GLU A 677 -19.75 -4.95 -32.36
CA GLU A 677 -20.75 -5.63 -31.52
C GLU A 677 -20.19 -5.94 -30.12
N GLN A 678 -18.96 -6.47 -30.04
CA GLN A 678 -18.29 -6.70 -28.75
C GLN A 678 -18.15 -5.40 -27.95
N ILE A 679 -17.70 -4.30 -28.57
CA ILE A 679 -17.57 -2.98 -27.92
C ILE A 679 -18.93 -2.51 -27.37
N ALA A 680 -20.01 -2.68 -28.14
CA ALA A 680 -21.35 -2.33 -27.70
C ALA A 680 -21.83 -3.20 -26.51
N MET A 681 -21.57 -4.51 -26.54
CA MET A 681 -21.89 -5.43 -25.45
C MET A 681 -21.08 -5.15 -24.19
N GLU A 682 -19.79 -4.85 -24.30
CA GLU A 682 -18.95 -4.43 -23.18
C GLU A 682 -19.48 -3.14 -22.54
N ARG A 683 -19.82 -2.12 -23.32
CA ARG A 683 -20.41 -0.86 -22.79
C ARG A 683 -21.75 -1.08 -22.06
N VAL A 684 -22.60 -1.99 -22.56
CA VAL A 684 -23.84 -2.40 -21.87
C VAL A 684 -23.53 -3.03 -20.52
N LEU A 685 -22.56 -3.94 -20.45
CA LEU A 685 -22.16 -4.60 -19.21
C LEU A 685 -21.45 -3.65 -18.23
N ASP A 686 -20.64 -2.71 -18.73
CA ASP A 686 -20.00 -1.67 -17.92
C ASP A 686 -21.02 -0.75 -17.27
N THR A 687 -22.03 -0.34 -18.02
CA THR A 687 -23.16 0.47 -17.53
C THR A 687 -23.84 -0.23 -16.36
N ILE A 688 -24.21 -1.50 -16.55
CA ILE A 688 -24.84 -2.31 -15.51
C ILE A 688 -23.91 -2.46 -14.30
N TYR A 689 -22.61 -2.67 -14.52
CA TYR A 689 -21.64 -2.82 -13.46
C TYR A 689 -21.46 -1.55 -12.62
N TYR A 690 -21.32 -0.38 -13.25
CA TYR A 690 -21.19 0.89 -12.54
C TYR A 690 -22.48 1.29 -11.82
N ASP A 691 -23.65 1.12 -12.46
CA ASP A 691 -24.94 1.37 -11.81
C ASP A 691 -25.19 0.40 -10.64
N GLN A 692 -24.75 -0.86 -10.74
CA GLN A 692 -24.76 -1.84 -9.64
C GLN A 692 -23.89 -1.42 -8.45
N ARG A 693 -22.75 -0.75 -8.69
CA ARG A 693 -21.93 -0.19 -7.61
C ARG A 693 -22.64 0.95 -6.89
N THR A 694 -23.21 1.89 -7.63
CA THR A 694 -24.01 2.99 -7.06
C THR A 694 -25.23 2.45 -6.28
N HIS A 695 -25.87 1.38 -6.78
CA HIS A 695 -26.93 0.70 -6.03
C HIS A 695 -26.38 0.04 -4.74
N PHE A 696 -25.26 -0.68 -4.81
CA PHE A 696 -24.63 -1.29 -3.63
C PHE A 696 -24.19 -0.25 -2.58
N GLU A 697 -23.64 0.89 -2.99
CA GLU A 697 -23.22 1.97 -2.09
C GLU A 697 -24.42 2.57 -1.33
N LYS A 698 -25.57 2.72 -2.00
CA LYS A 698 -26.81 3.28 -1.42
C LYS A 698 -27.60 2.25 -0.58
N HIS A 699 -27.59 0.97 -0.96
CA HIS A 699 -28.47 -0.06 -0.39
C HIS A 699 -27.74 -1.17 0.41
N ASN A 700 -26.41 -1.28 0.32
CA ASN A 700 -25.57 -2.38 0.87
C ASN A 700 -25.86 -3.78 0.29
N PHE A 701 -26.53 -3.85 -0.86
CA PHE A 701 -26.72 -5.06 -1.66
C PHE A 701 -26.84 -4.69 -3.15
N TYR A 702 -26.52 -5.63 -4.03
CA TYR A 702 -26.68 -5.45 -5.48
C TYR A 702 -28.15 -5.66 -5.87
N ALA A 703 -28.56 -5.08 -7.00
CA ALA A 703 -29.85 -5.40 -7.59
C ALA A 703 -29.83 -6.85 -8.08
N GLY A 704 -30.84 -7.63 -7.71
CA GLY A 704 -31.01 -9.01 -8.16
C GLY A 704 -31.62 -9.12 -9.56
N THR A 705 -32.19 -8.04 -10.10
CA THR A 705 -32.82 -8.00 -11.43
C THR A 705 -32.56 -6.67 -12.14
N MET A 706 -32.81 -6.62 -13.45
CA MET A 706 -32.77 -5.37 -14.22
C MET A 706 -33.93 -4.42 -13.88
N GLU A 707 -35.07 -4.96 -13.47
CA GLU A 707 -36.25 -4.17 -13.08
C GLU A 707 -36.01 -3.42 -11.77
N GLU A 708 -35.33 -4.03 -10.81
CA GLU A 708 -34.88 -3.39 -9.58
C GLU A 708 -33.91 -2.22 -9.89
N LEU A 709 -32.97 -2.42 -10.83
CA LEU A 709 -31.96 -1.43 -11.17
C LEU A 709 -32.51 -0.27 -12.04
N TYR A 710 -33.35 -0.57 -13.04
CA TYR A 710 -33.80 0.41 -14.05
C TYR A 710 -35.31 0.62 -14.14
N GLY A 711 -36.11 -0.07 -13.33
CA GLY A 711 -37.57 -0.04 -13.38
C GLY A 711 -38.13 -0.97 -14.47
N GLU A 712 -39.47 -1.07 -14.53
CA GLU A 712 -40.17 -1.83 -15.55
C GLU A 712 -39.70 -1.46 -16.97
N ARG A 713 -39.67 -2.46 -17.87
CA ARG A 713 -39.37 -2.29 -19.31
C ARG A 713 -38.04 -1.58 -19.66
N LEU A 714 -37.10 -1.53 -18.71
CA LEU A 714 -35.80 -0.86 -18.84
C LEU A 714 -35.94 0.65 -19.12
N ASP A 715 -36.97 1.31 -18.62
CA ASP A 715 -37.25 2.70 -18.99
C ASP A 715 -36.22 3.72 -18.47
N ARG A 716 -35.44 3.37 -17.42
CA ARG A 716 -34.28 4.18 -16.98
C ARG A 716 -32.92 3.73 -17.56
N PHE A 717 -32.87 2.69 -18.39
CA PHE A 717 -31.60 2.16 -18.92
C PHE A 717 -31.03 3.09 -20.03
N PRO A 718 -29.84 3.70 -19.85
CA PRO A 718 -29.36 4.74 -20.76
C PRO A 718 -29.03 4.25 -22.16
N LEU A 719 -28.55 3.00 -22.29
CA LEU A 719 -28.08 2.45 -23.57
C LEU A 719 -29.18 1.67 -24.33
N LYS A 720 -30.47 1.98 -24.08
CA LYS A 720 -31.62 1.35 -24.76
C LYS A 720 -31.59 1.52 -26.29
N SER A 721 -31.02 2.62 -26.80
CA SER A 721 -30.78 2.83 -28.24
C SER A 721 -29.68 1.92 -28.79
N LEU A 722 -28.60 1.70 -28.03
CA LEU A 722 -27.48 0.83 -28.42
C LEU A 722 -27.90 -0.64 -28.53
N LEU A 723 -28.83 -1.09 -27.67
CA LEU A 723 -29.44 -2.42 -27.79
C LEU A 723 -30.13 -2.59 -29.15
N GLY A 724 -30.91 -1.59 -29.58
CA GLY A 724 -31.57 -1.60 -30.89
C GLY A 724 -30.60 -1.53 -32.06
N GLN A 725 -29.55 -0.69 -31.96
CA GLN A 725 -28.54 -0.51 -33.01
C GLN A 725 -27.80 -1.80 -33.35
N PHE A 726 -27.49 -2.63 -32.35
CA PHE A 726 -26.75 -3.89 -32.51
C PHE A 726 -27.63 -5.15 -32.37
N ASN A 727 -28.97 -4.99 -32.42
CA ASN A 727 -29.96 -6.06 -32.23
C ASN A 727 -29.68 -6.95 -30.99
N LEU A 728 -29.19 -6.34 -29.90
CA LEU A 728 -28.87 -7.02 -28.66
C LEU A 728 -30.15 -7.34 -27.91
N ARG A 729 -30.26 -8.57 -27.38
CA ARG A 729 -31.36 -8.93 -26.50
C ARG A 729 -31.29 -8.11 -25.21
N ALA A 730 -32.45 -7.90 -24.59
CA ALA A 730 -32.54 -7.20 -23.31
C ALA A 730 -31.56 -7.84 -22.30
N PRO A 731 -30.61 -7.07 -21.74
CA PRO A 731 -29.65 -7.61 -20.79
C PRO A 731 -30.36 -8.17 -19.56
N GLN A 732 -29.72 -9.14 -18.91
CA GLN A 732 -30.25 -9.83 -17.74
C GLN A 732 -29.29 -9.67 -16.57
N VAL A 733 -29.84 -9.44 -15.38
CA VAL A 733 -29.13 -9.53 -14.10
C VAL A 733 -29.76 -10.67 -13.32
N GLN A 734 -28.93 -11.54 -12.76
CA GLN A 734 -29.35 -12.67 -11.94
C GLN A 734 -28.49 -12.76 -10.67
N PRO A 735 -29.06 -13.10 -9.50
CA PRO A 735 -28.29 -13.37 -8.29
C PRO A 735 -27.46 -14.65 -8.47
N SER A 736 -26.18 -14.61 -8.12
CA SER A 736 -25.29 -15.77 -8.15
C SER A 736 -25.75 -16.82 -7.13
N ARG A 737 -26.31 -17.95 -7.58
CA ARG A 737 -26.72 -19.07 -6.72
C ARG A 737 -25.53 -19.96 -6.28
N ALA A 738 -24.34 -19.39 -6.08
CA ALA A 738 -23.13 -20.08 -5.63
C ALA A 738 -23.19 -20.43 -4.12
N GLY A 739 -24.14 -21.29 -3.75
CA GLY A 739 -24.43 -21.68 -2.37
C GLY A 739 -23.47 -22.71 -1.76
N VAL A 740 -22.18 -22.39 -1.64
CA VAL A 740 -21.34 -22.95 -0.57
C VAL A 740 -20.56 -21.81 0.07
N VAL A 741 -20.86 -21.53 1.35
CA VAL A 741 -19.99 -20.73 2.21
C VAL A 741 -18.74 -21.55 2.50
N VAL A 742 -17.77 -21.50 1.59
CA VAL A 742 -16.37 -21.61 2.02
C VAL A 742 -16.15 -20.44 2.97
N ASN A 743 -15.63 -20.72 4.16
CA ASN A 743 -15.81 -19.91 5.36
C ASN A 743 -14.87 -18.68 5.38
N ASP A 744 -14.89 -17.87 4.33
CA ASP A 744 -14.03 -16.70 4.16
C ASP A 744 -14.66 -15.48 4.87
N ARG A 745 -14.47 -15.44 6.19
CA ARG A 745 -15.16 -14.49 7.06
C ARG A 745 -14.62 -13.07 6.92
N LYS A 746 -15.42 -12.24 6.26
CA LYS A 746 -15.58 -10.78 6.46
C LYS A 746 -14.37 -9.90 6.15
N ARG A 747 -14.44 -9.21 5.01
CA ARG A 747 -13.90 -7.84 4.85
C ARG A 747 -14.86 -6.96 4.04
N SER A 748 -15.77 -6.31 4.75
CA SER A 748 -16.47 -5.10 4.30
C SER A 748 -16.30 -4.07 5.41
N TYR A 749 -15.63 -2.95 5.11
CA TYR A 749 -15.54 -1.81 6.02
C TYR A 749 -15.61 -0.53 5.18
N LEU A 750 -16.83 -0.04 4.99
CA LEU A 750 -17.05 1.37 4.67
C LEU A 750 -16.84 2.18 5.96
N PRO A 751 -16.19 3.36 5.91
CA PRO A 751 -16.07 4.20 7.08
C PRO A 751 -17.40 4.91 7.35
N LYS A 752 -17.97 4.74 8.54
CA LYS A 752 -18.91 5.72 9.06
C LYS A 752 -18.13 6.90 9.63
N LEU A 753 -18.52 8.10 9.23
CA LEU A 753 -18.21 9.34 9.93
C LEU A 753 -19.09 9.39 11.17
N ASP A 754 -18.47 9.49 12.34
CA ASP A 754 -19.17 9.85 13.57
C ASP A 754 -19.33 11.38 13.60
N LEU A 755 -20.56 11.85 13.80
CA LEU A 755 -20.83 13.18 14.35
C LEU A 755 -21.08 13.00 15.85
N ASP A 756 -20.48 13.88 16.63
CA ASP A 756 -20.38 13.81 18.10
C ASP A 756 -21.57 14.50 18.80
N ASP A 757 -21.54 14.50 20.13
CA ASP A 757 -22.42 15.22 21.07
C ASP A 757 -23.83 14.60 21.28
N GLY A 758 -24.34 14.34 22.50
CA GLY A 758 -23.77 14.44 23.84
C GLY A 758 -24.83 14.20 24.96
N GLU A 759 -24.33 14.03 26.20
CA GLU A 759 -25.04 14.10 27.51
C GLU A 759 -25.97 12.96 28.02
N GLU A 760 -26.08 12.89 29.35
CA GLU A 760 -26.60 11.78 30.18
C GLU A 760 -27.96 12.11 30.86
N ASP A 761 -28.66 11.05 31.28
CA ASP A 761 -29.61 10.93 32.41
C ASP A 761 -30.64 12.04 32.77
N SER A 762 -31.93 11.67 32.73
CA SER A 762 -32.78 11.46 33.93
C SER A 762 -34.26 11.20 33.59
N ALA A 763 -35.12 10.97 34.60
CA ALA A 763 -36.39 10.24 34.47
C ALA A 763 -37.68 11.12 34.50
N ASP A 764 -38.80 10.44 34.22
CA ASP A 764 -40.20 10.79 34.55
C ASP A 764 -40.88 12.02 33.90
N ALA A 765 -41.86 11.78 33.01
CA ALA A 765 -43.15 12.51 32.93
C ALA A 765 -44.13 11.86 31.92
N GLU A 766 -45.42 12.18 32.05
CA GLU A 766 -46.54 11.50 31.40
C GLU A 766 -47.00 12.08 30.04
N ASN A 767 -47.38 11.18 29.13
CA ASN A 767 -48.62 11.19 28.35
C ASN A 767 -49.09 12.48 27.62
N SER A 768 -48.64 12.67 26.38
CA SER A 768 -49.43 13.10 25.20
C SER A 768 -48.57 12.92 23.94
N GLY A 769 -49.08 12.65 22.73
CA GLY A 769 -50.47 12.52 22.32
C GLY A 769 -50.73 13.00 20.89
N GLU A 770 -49.88 12.66 19.91
CA GLU A 770 -50.15 12.91 18.47
C GLU A 770 -49.26 12.05 17.53
N ASP A 771 -49.65 11.97 16.25
CA ASP A 771 -49.25 10.92 15.30
C ASP A 771 -47.75 10.81 14.97
N VAL A 772 -47.17 9.62 15.20
CA VAL A 772 -45.84 9.24 14.66
C VAL A 772 -46.00 8.05 13.72
N LEU A 773 -45.63 8.27 12.44
CA LEU A 773 -45.61 7.23 11.41
C LEU A 773 -44.83 5.99 11.88
N ASN A 774 -45.46 4.82 11.69
CA ASN A 774 -44.98 3.54 12.19
C ASN A 774 -43.70 3.06 11.47
N LEU A 775 -42.54 3.53 11.95
CA LEU A 775 -41.21 3.26 11.37
C LEU A 775 -40.82 1.77 11.34
N LYS A 776 -41.54 0.89 12.06
CA LYS A 776 -41.35 -0.56 11.99
C LYS A 776 -41.91 -1.19 10.71
N ALA A 777 -42.79 -0.49 9.97
CA ALA A 777 -43.32 -0.98 8.69
C ALA A 777 -42.32 -0.84 7.52
N LEU A 778 -41.32 0.04 7.64
CA LEU A 778 -40.29 0.27 6.62
C LEU A 778 -39.08 -0.68 6.69
N LEU A 779 -39.00 -1.52 7.73
CA LEU A 779 -37.87 -2.45 7.96
C LEU A 779 -38.18 -3.91 7.64
N ASN A 780 -39.41 -4.22 7.21
CA ASN A 780 -39.76 -5.52 6.62
C ASN A 780 -39.77 -5.40 5.10
N PRO A 781 -38.74 -5.86 4.36
CA PRO A 781 -38.90 -6.11 2.94
C PRO A 781 -40.03 -7.14 2.74
N ARG A 782 -40.85 -6.94 1.70
CA ARG A 782 -41.90 -7.90 1.32
C ARG A 782 -41.29 -9.28 1.10
N GLU A 783 -42.08 -10.31 1.37
CA GLU A 783 -41.67 -11.72 1.39
C GLU A 783 -40.90 -12.14 0.12
N GLY A 784 -39.72 -12.76 0.30
CA GLY A 784 -39.15 -13.66 -0.72
C GLY A 784 -37.66 -13.50 -1.04
N SER A 785 -37.14 -12.29 -1.22
CA SER A 785 -35.78 -12.07 -1.74
C SER A 785 -34.73 -11.88 -0.63
N ARG A 786 -33.77 -12.82 -0.52
CA ARG A 786 -32.52 -12.58 0.23
C ARG A 786 -31.75 -11.42 -0.43
N PRO A 787 -31.07 -10.54 0.33
CA PRO A 787 -30.25 -9.48 -0.25
C PRO A 787 -29.17 -10.07 -1.15
N CYS A 788 -29.07 -9.55 -2.38
CA CYS A 788 -28.16 -10.09 -3.40
C CYS A 788 -26.74 -9.60 -3.13
N THR A 789 -25.89 -10.48 -2.59
CA THR A 789 -24.47 -10.20 -2.29
C THR A 789 -23.54 -10.36 -3.50
N GLU A 790 -23.99 -11.07 -4.54
CA GLU A 790 -23.25 -11.32 -5.77
C GLU A 790 -24.23 -11.43 -6.94
N TYR A 791 -23.95 -10.75 -8.05
CA TYR A 791 -24.71 -10.87 -9.29
C TYR A 791 -23.82 -11.32 -10.46
N VAL A 792 -24.48 -11.82 -11.50
CA VAL A 792 -23.94 -11.90 -12.86
C VAL A 792 -24.89 -11.13 -13.77
N ALA A 793 -24.36 -10.19 -14.54
CA ALA A 793 -25.07 -9.54 -15.63
C ALA A 793 -24.66 -10.18 -16.96
N THR A 794 -25.59 -10.30 -17.91
CA THR A 794 -25.37 -10.94 -19.21
C THR A 794 -26.09 -10.16 -20.30
N VAL A 795 -25.44 -10.03 -21.46
CA VAL A 795 -26.02 -9.51 -22.70
C VAL A 795 -25.68 -10.47 -23.85
N GLU A 796 -26.59 -10.62 -24.80
CA GLU A 796 -26.43 -11.55 -25.93
C GLU A 796 -26.95 -10.93 -27.24
N SER A 797 -26.21 -11.16 -28.33
CA SER A 797 -26.62 -10.93 -29.71
C SER A 797 -27.03 -12.27 -30.35
N GLU A 798 -27.19 -12.30 -31.68
CA GLU A 798 -27.31 -13.58 -32.40
C GLU A 798 -25.98 -14.32 -32.53
N ARG A 799 -24.85 -13.62 -32.39
CA ARG A 799 -23.48 -14.14 -32.64
C ARG A 799 -22.68 -14.37 -31.36
N GLN A 800 -22.97 -13.63 -30.30
CA GLN A 800 -22.13 -13.51 -29.12
C GLN A 800 -22.97 -13.49 -27.85
N LYS A 801 -22.37 -13.96 -26.75
CA LYS A 801 -22.93 -13.86 -25.40
C LYS A 801 -21.83 -13.52 -24.42
N TRP A 802 -22.02 -12.42 -23.70
CA TRP A 802 -21.03 -11.90 -22.76
C TRP A 802 -21.64 -11.71 -21.38
N SER A 803 -20.84 -11.95 -20.36
CA SER A 803 -21.22 -11.80 -18.96
C SER A 803 -20.17 -11.06 -18.17
N ILE A 804 -20.62 -10.30 -17.18
CA ILE A 804 -19.78 -9.68 -16.16
C ILE A 804 -20.26 -10.09 -14.77
N ARG A 805 -19.32 -10.33 -13.85
CA ARG A 805 -19.60 -10.59 -12.43
C ARG A 805 -19.46 -9.30 -11.61
N HIS A 806 -20.02 -9.30 -10.41
CA HIS A 806 -19.95 -8.21 -9.43
C HIS A 806 -18.55 -7.64 -9.15
N ASP A 807 -17.48 -8.41 -9.38
CA ASP A 807 -16.08 -7.98 -9.21
C ASP A 807 -15.43 -7.48 -10.52
N ALA A 808 -16.25 -7.08 -11.51
CA ALA A 808 -15.86 -6.64 -12.84
C ALA A 808 -15.26 -7.71 -13.78
N LYS A 809 -15.13 -8.98 -13.37
CA LYS A 809 -14.59 -10.02 -14.26
C LYS A 809 -15.52 -10.23 -15.46
N LEU A 810 -15.00 -10.00 -16.66
CA LEU A 810 -15.70 -10.17 -17.93
C LEU A 810 -15.33 -11.52 -18.55
N TRP A 811 -16.30 -12.20 -19.18
CA TRP A 811 -16.03 -13.34 -20.06
C TRP A 811 -17.08 -13.49 -21.17
N GLN A 812 -16.67 -14.09 -22.27
CA GLN A 812 -17.56 -14.55 -23.33
C GLN A 812 -18.03 -15.98 -22.99
N GLN A 813 -19.32 -16.26 -23.15
CA GLN A 813 -19.85 -17.62 -23.11
C GLN A 813 -19.75 -18.21 -24.52
N HIS A 814 -19.23 -19.45 -24.64
CA HIS A 814 -19.45 -20.23 -25.85
C HIS A 814 -20.92 -20.65 -25.91
N ALA A 815 -21.53 -20.51 -27.09
CA ALA A 815 -22.93 -20.87 -27.35
C ALA A 815 -23.12 -22.40 -27.37
#